data_AF-A0A7C8CSR4-F1
#
_entry.id   AF-A0A7C8CSR4-F1
#
_cell.length_a   1.000
_cell.length_b   1.000
_cell.length_c   1.000
_cell.angle_alpha   90.00
_cell.angle_beta   90.00
_cell.angle_gamma   90.00
#
_symmetry.space_group_name_H-M   'P 1'
#
loop_
_entity.id
_entity.type
_entity.pdbx_description
1 polymer ?
#
loop_
_entity_poly.entity_id
_entity_poly.type
_entity_poly.pdbx_seq_one_letter_code
_entity_poly.pdbx_strand_id
1 'polypeptide(L)'
;MRRRAFLILAALLLQATTGVHATSGRAIGIELITSNQGWLSNQTAEIQADLSNLPYGVVLIAEWTLQDESSEIVFQMNDTFQATGTVTTLILEAKHFYNNDTFYNVTLVVLDSSNNSLIQGTQAFAVFQNSIMPTIGNFLAFGDSLSDMGNAKNSIVNVPDVPPYWQGRFSNGEIWIEYVSDSFGVQTTIGSGTSAGDNRAFGGSQTGSGYSYVLLPNVGTQISNYFANVQSSIPSNDIISLWSGGNDFLYGTANADTIAANMETHIRQLANAGATEFIIPNLPPLEKTPEVLSRSQSQQNAIGQEVVRYNQKLSGLLVNLSAELGITVHSIDAWTIFNDILQNKEALGLTNTADAACSGGISLLPLPICSSGDTVAPNVDEYLFFDKAHPTRVMHHFIGRFAVEAIGMADTDGDGVEDEFDQCDWTEDRSTSDMVGCDWAQRDDDADGVANGKDACQDTVLNSTVDENGCSAVQRDSDNDGLNDAVDPCPFSEGQFDHDNDGCTDEVDLDDDNDGVYDVDDECPTGFLGVHDQDLDMDGCHDDEDSDIDGDGLTNEQEEQAGTDERDTDSDDDSVNDGSDAFPTDPSEWNDADADGCGDNKDAFPFNAEECFDSDGDGVGDNEDLFPTDDSEWADQDGDGVGDNSDECFLVFGTSLVPLGCPDFDGDGYADAVDAFPTDPFEWNDSDGDGFGDNSDAFPNDSFDWSDMDNDSYGDNRDAFPFDASEWNDTDLDTVGDNQDAFPTDPTEWMDSDADGCGDNADVWPLDPLECGDRDFDGVGDNIDAFPDSALEWLDSDGDGLGDNSDLFPNDSSAKYDSDQDGIANAHDPFPNNANLDSWFDIITRIGGVLFLVLGVAAYFFRYRQSEGQIKWDESETLVDKQGEGEQMLQTQRPTSSPPLDAFSQPPQQ
;
A
#
# COMPACT_ATOMS: atom_id res chain seq x y z
N MET A 1 23.84 -66.57 -56.87
CA MET A 1 24.29 -65.91 -55.62
C MET A 1 25.10 -64.64 -55.95
N ARG A 2 24.43 -63.50 -56.10
CA ARG A 2 25.04 -62.17 -56.34
C ARG A 2 24.21 -61.10 -55.61
N ARG A 3 24.47 -60.88 -54.31
CA ARG A 3 23.98 -59.73 -53.50
C ARG A 3 24.52 -59.73 -52.05
N ARG A 4 25.75 -60.21 -51.82
CA ARG A 4 26.44 -60.16 -50.50
C ARG A 4 27.92 -59.75 -50.60
N ALA A 5 28.29 -59.03 -51.65
CA ALA A 5 29.67 -58.58 -51.91
C ALA A 5 29.82 -57.04 -51.92
N PHE A 6 28.77 -56.28 -51.59
CA PHE A 6 28.76 -54.82 -51.56
C PHE A 6 28.78 -54.22 -50.14
N LEU A 7 28.62 -55.04 -49.09
CA LEU A 7 28.48 -54.58 -47.70
C LEU A 7 29.77 -54.61 -46.87
N ILE A 8 30.91 -55.03 -47.44
CA ILE A 8 32.20 -55.09 -46.72
C ILE A 8 33.20 -54.04 -47.26
N LEU A 9 32.99 -53.50 -48.47
CA LEU A 9 33.88 -52.49 -49.06
C LEU A 9 33.44 -51.04 -48.80
N ALA A 10 32.22 -50.81 -48.31
CA ALA A 10 31.73 -49.49 -47.89
C ALA A 10 32.07 -49.15 -46.42
N ALA A 11 32.39 -50.14 -45.60
CA ALA A 11 32.67 -49.99 -44.16
C ALA A 11 34.16 -49.76 -43.83
N LEU A 12 35.01 -49.52 -44.82
CA LEU A 12 36.48 -49.46 -44.68
C LEU A 12 37.12 -48.25 -45.39
N LEU A 13 36.33 -47.21 -45.70
CA LEU A 13 36.78 -46.01 -46.43
C LEU A 13 36.36 -44.68 -45.78
N LEU A 14 36.03 -44.71 -44.48
CA LEU A 14 35.56 -43.53 -43.72
C LEU A 14 36.24 -43.39 -42.35
N GLN A 15 37.52 -43.78 -42.27
CA GLN A 15 38.40 -43.41 -41.16
C GLN A 15 39.79 -43.01 -41.68
N ALA A 16 40.39 -42.02 -41.01
CA ALA A 16 41.75 -41.52 -41.21
C ALA A 16 42.05 -40.76 -42.53
N THR A 17 41.36 -39.64 -42.75
CA THR A 17 42.10 -38.39 -42.96
C THR A 17 42.20 -37.69 -41.61
N THR A 18 43.37 -37.76 -40.98
CA THR A 18 43.69 -36.95 -39.80
C THR A 18 43.83 -35.49 -40.25
N GLY A 19 42.70 -34.79 -40.32
CA GLY A 19 42.73 -33.38 -39.99
C GLY A 19 43.31 -33.29 -38.59
N VAL A 20 44.43 -32.58 -38.46
CA VAL A 20 44.84 -32.08 -37.15
C VAL A 20 43.73 -31.10 -36.77
N HIS A 21 42.75 -31.58 -36.01
CA HIS A 21 42.03 -30.65 -35.15
C HIS A 21 43.11 -30.02 -34.30
N ALA A 22 43.34 -28.73 -34.53
CA ALA A 22 43.84 -27.89 -33.47
C ALA A 22 43.04 -28.24 -32.22
N THR A 23 43.71 -28.32 -31.08
CA THR A 23 43.02 -28.21 -29.80
C THR A 23 42.27 -26.89 -29.87
N SER A 24 40.98 -26.97 -30.18
CA SER A 24 40.06 -25.87 -29.92
C SER A 24 40.30 -25.52 -28.46
N GLY A 25 40.58 -24.25 -28.17
CA GLY A 25 40.23 -23.76 -26.85
C GLY A 25 38.79 -24.18 -26.61
N ARG A 26 38.47 -24.65 -25.41
CA ARG A 26 37.07 -24.84 -25.06
C ARG A 26 36.41 -23.48 -25.29
N ALA A 27 35.39 -23.42 -26.15
CA ALA A 27 34.73 -22.17 -26.42
C ALA A 27 34.17 -21.62 -25.11
N ILE A 28 34.23 -20.31 -24.93
CA ILE A 28 33.46 -19.65 -23.88
C ILE A 28 32.00 -19.90 -24.22
N GLY A 29 31.21 -20.34 -23.24
CA GLY A 29 29.79 -20.59 -23.38
C GLY A 29 29.03 -19.89 -22.27
N ILE A 30 27.79 -19.51 -22.57
CA ILE A 30 26.82 -18.92 -21.65
C ILE A 30 25.54 -19.75 -21.76
N GLU A 31 24.92 -20.01 -20.62
CA GLU A 31 23.59 -20.59 -20.51
C GLU A 31 22.85 -19.73 -19.48
N LEU A 32 21.73 -19.13 -19.88
CA LEU A 32 20.86 -18.34 -19.01
C LEU A 32 19.65 -19.22 -18.67
N ILE A 33 19.28 -19.28 -17.39
CA ILE A 33 18.26 -20.17 -16.86
C ILE A 33 17.41 -19.38 -15.86
N THR A 34 16.10 -19.33 -16.04
CA THR A 34 15.19 -18.77 -15.04
C THR A 34 14.63 -19.89 -14.16
N SER A 35 14.48 -19.63 -12.87
CA SER A 35 13.88 -20.58 -11.92
C SER A 35 12.37 -20.76 -12.15
N ASN A 36 11.72 -19.70 -12.66
CA ASN A 36 10.31 -19.66 -13.06
C ASN A 36 10.17 -19.10 -14.50
N GLN A 37 9.06 -19.40 -15.18
CA GLN A 37 8.73 -18.91 -16.53
C GLN A 37 7.62 -17.84 -16.53
N GLY A 38 7.00 -17.57 -15.38
CA GLY A 38 6.01 -16.52 -15.21
C GLY A 38 6.05 -15.95 -13.80
N TRP A 39 6.53 -14.72 -13.67
CA TRP A 39 6.63 -13.97 -12.40
C TRP A 39 5.42 -13.06 -12.22
N LEU A 40 5.22 -12.56 -11.01
CA LEU A 40 4.37 -11.39 -10.75
C LEU A 40 5.23 -10.13 -10.74
N SER A 41 4.64 -8.96 -11.02
CA SER A 41 5.30 -7.65 -10.99
C SER A 41 5.98 -7.36 -9.65
N ASN A 42 5.35 -7.79 -8.56
CA ASN A 42 5.84 -7.69 -7.18
C ASN A 42 6.93 -8.71 -6.79
N GLN A 43 7.46 -9.49 -7.74
CA GLN A 43 8.49 -10.51 -7.47
C GLN A 43 9.83 -10.17 -8.11
N THR A 44 10.90 -10.33 -7.35
CA THR A 44 12.27 -10.32 -7.89
C THR A 44 12.46 -11.46 -8.89
N ALA A 45 12.67 -11.13 -10.16
CA ALA A 45 12.94 -12.11 -11.20
C ALA A 45 14.41 -12.56 -11.15
N GLU A 46 14.63 -13.81 -10.73
CA GLU A 46 15.96 -14.42 -10.65
C GLU A 46 16.35 -15.12 -11.97
N ILE A 47 17.48 -14.71 -12.57
CA ILE A 47 18.07 -15.35 -13.75
C ILE A 47 19.48 -15.87 -13.42
N GLN A 48 19.65 -17.19 -13.41
CA GLN A 48 20.94 -17.84 -13.26
C GLN A 48 21.72 -17.81 -14.59
N ALA A 49 22.94 -17.28 -14.56
CA ALA A 49 23.87 -17.27 -15.69
C ALA A 49 25.07 -18.20 -15.48
N ASP A 50 25.08 -19.35 -16.16
CA ASP A 50 26.16 -20.34 -16.11
C ASP A 50 27.19 -20.06 -17.22
N LEU A 51 28.32 -19.48 -16.82
CA LEU A 51 29.40 -19.04 -17.70
C LEU A 51 30.54 -20.06 -17.72
N SER A 52 30.74 -20.74 -18.85
CA SER A 52 31.70 -21.84 -18.99
C SER A 52 32.98 -21.45 -19.72
N ASN A 53 34.11 -21.99 -19.22
CA ASN A 53 35.46 -21.86 -19.81
C ASN A 53 36.03 -20.42 -19.90
N LEU A 54 35.58 -19.52 -19.02
CA LEU A 54 36.13 -18.16 -18.88
C LEU A 54 37.61 -18.12 -18.46
N PRO A 55 38.33 -17.00 -18.69
CA PRO A 55 39.69 -16.80 -18.21
C PRO A 55 39.80 -16.80 -16.67
N TYR A 56 40.31 -17.90 -16.10
CA TYR A 56 40.43 -18.09 -14.66
C TYR A 56 41.30 -17.01 -13.98
N GLY A 57 40.79 -16.41 -12.89
CA GLY A 57 41.52 -15.42 -12.09
C GLY A 57 41.74 -14.06 -12.77
N VAL A 58 40.97 -13.75 -13.82
CA VAL A 58 40.90 -12.44 -14.45
C VAL A 58 39.62 -11.74 -13.99
N VAL A 59 39.68 -10.43 -13.73
CA VAL A 59 38.49 -9.60 -13.50
C VAL A 59 37.79 -9.36 -14.83
N LEU A 60 36.50 -9.69 -14.87
CA LEU A 60 35.60 -9.53 -16.00
C LEU A 60 34.44 -8.64 -15.58
N ILE A 61 33.75 -8.07 -16.57
CA ILE A 61 32.54 -7.27 -16.36
C ILE A 61 31.35 -8.07 -16.92
N ALA A 62 30.27 -8.15 -16.17
CA ALA A 62 28.97 -8.63 -16.59
C ALA A 62 28.07 -7.40 -16.77
N GLU A 63 27.89 -6.96 -18.02
CA GLU A 63 26.91 -5.94 -18.35
C GLU A 63 25.62 -6.65 -18.76
N TRP A 64 24.51 -6.37 -18.09
CA TRP A 64 23.22 -6.94 -18.48
C TRP A 64 22.13 -5.89 -18.55
N THR A 65 21.23 -6.09 -19.51
CA THR A 65 20.09 -5.22 -19.79
C THR A 65 18.83 -6.06 -19.84
N LEU A 66 17.74 -5.52 -19.31
CA LEU A 66 16.40 -6.03 -19.53
C LEU A 66 15.72 -5.17 -20.58
N GLN A 67 15.07 -5.83 -21.54
CA GLN A 67 14.32 -5.19 -22.61
C GLN A 67 12.87 -5.65 -22.63
N ASP A 68 11.97 -4.72 -22.87
CA ASP A 68 10.53 -4.95 -22.99
C ASP A 68 10.13 -5.45 -24.40
N GLU A 69 8.84 -5.51 -24.71
CA GLU A 69 8.34 -5.98 -26.02
C GLU A 69 8.64 -4.98 -27.14
N SER A 70 8.72 -3.70 -26.80
CA SER A 70 9.13 -2.61 -27.69
C SER A 70 10.64 -2.56 -27.94
N SER A 71 11.42 -3.38 -27.21
CA SER A 71 12.88 -3.38 -27.15
C SER A 71 13.50 -2.11 -26.54
N GLU A 72 12.74 -1.38 -25.71
CA GLU A 72 13.29 -0.33 -24.85
C GLU A 72 13.99 -0.97 -23.64
N ILE A 73 14.98 -0.28 -23.07
CA ILE A 73 15.77 -0.80 -21.94
C ILE A 73 15.11 -0.30 -20.65
N VAL A 74 14.42 -1.18 -19.94
CA VAL A 74 13.74 -0.87 -18.67
C VAL A 74 14.68 -0.99 -17.46
N PHE A 75 15.73 -1.81 -17.57
CA PHE A 75 16.68 -2.05 -16.48
C PHE A 75 18.08 -2.33 -17.04
N GLN A 76 19.13 -1.83 -16.37
CA GLN A 76 20.52 -2.08 -16.74
C GLN A 76 21.44 -2.13 -15.50
N MET A 77 22.29 -3.16 -15.43
CA MET A 77 23.25 -3.37 -14.35
C MET A 77 24.63 -3.82 -14.89
N ASN A 78 25.69 -3.39 -14.22
CA ASN A 78 27.08 -3.59 -14.65
C ASN A 78 27.96 -4.07 -13.47
N ASP A 79 28.17 -5.38 -13.36
CA ASP A 79 28.88 -6.00 -12.24
C ASP A 79 30.30 -6.45 -12.59
N THR A 80 31.22 -6.43 -11.62
CA THR A 80 32.57 -7.01 -11.81
C THR A 80 32.71 -8.34 -11.06
N PHE A 81 33.24 -9.36 -11.74
CA PHE A 81 33.40 -10.68 -11.16
C PHE A 81 34.73 -11.35 -11.58
N GLN A 82 35.10 -12.43 -10.91
CA GLN A 82 36.24 -13.27 -11.28
C GLN A 82 35.78 -14.70 -11.56
N ALA A 83 36.26 -15.28 -12.66
CA ALA A 83 35.92 -16.65 -13.01
C ALA A 83 36.45 -17.66 -11.97
N THR A 84 35.54 -18.34 -11.28
CA THR A 84 35.83 -19.19 -10.11
C THR A 84 36.23 -20.63 -10.46
N GLY A 85 36.03 -21.07 -11.71
CA GLY A 85 36.30 -22.44 -12.11
C GLY A 85 36.08 -22.76 -13.58
N THR A 86 35.60 -23.98 -13.87
CA THR A 86 35.24 -24.41 -15.23
C THR A 86 33.88 -23.86 -15.68
N VAL A 87 32.98 -23.69 -14.72
CA VAL A 87 31.73 -22.93 -14.81
C VAL A 87 31.78 -21.90 -13.68
N THR A 88 31.34 -20.68 -13.96
CA THR A 88 31.12 -19.61 -12.97
C THR A 88 29.64 -19.25 -13.09
N THR A 89 28.90 -19.39 -12.00
CA THR A 89 27.48 -19.05 -11.95
C THR A 89 27.34 -17.65 -11.38
N LEU A 90 26.57 -16.80 -12.05
CA LEU A 90 26.08 -15.52 -11.53
C LEU A 90 24.56 -15.64 -11.35
N ILE A 91 24.00 -14.93 -10.38
CA ILE A 91 22.55 -14.71 -10.28
C ILE A 91 22.34 -13.25 -10.67
N LEU A 92 21.41 -13.00 -11.60
CA LEU A 92 20.96 -11.68 -11.98
C LEU A 92 19.59 -11.50 -11.35
N GLU A 93 19.43 -10.49 -10.50
CA GLU A 93 18.20 -10.18 -9.79
C GLU A 93 17.62 -8.90 -10.39
N ALA A 94 16.45 -9.00 -11.02
CA ALA A 94 15.70 -7.85 -11.51
C ALA A 94 14.54 -7.59 -10.55
N LYS A 95 14.46 -6.38 -10.00
CA LYS A 95 13.32 -5.87 -9.23
C LYS A 95 12.94 -4.48 -9.75
N HIS A 96 11.71 -4.05 -9.47
CA HIS A 96 11.21 -2.69 -9.74
C HIS A 96 11.35 -2.29 -11.22
N PHE A 97 11.02 -3.21 -12.13
CA PHE A 97 11.25 -3.06 -13.58
C PHE A 97 9.98 -3.20 -14.43
N TYR A 98 8.85 -3.54 -13.82
CA TYR A 98 7.60 -3.78 -14.54
C TYR A 98 7.09 -2.47 -15.15
N ASN A 99 6.72 -2.50 -16.43
CA ASN A 99 6.27 -1.30 -17.16
C ASN A 99 4.99 -1.55 -17.99
N ASN A 100 4.10 -2.42 -17.50
CA ASN A 100 2.87 -2.87 -18.17
C ASN A 100 3.05 -3.74 -19.43
N ASP A 101 4.28 -4.13 -19.79
CA ASP A 101 4.55 -5.18 -20.78
C ASP A 101 4.57 -6.58 -20.10
N THR A 102 4.20 -7.63 -20.84
CA THR A 102 4.18 -9.00 -20.31
C THR A 102 5.50 -9.74 -20.56
N PHE A 103 6.13 -9.52 -21.72
CA PHE A 103 7.27 -10.35 -22.16
C PHE A 103 8.60 -9.58 -22.20
N TYR A 104 9.55 -10.00 -21.37
CA TYR A 104 10.85 -9.36 -21.24
C TYR A 104 11.99 -10.24 -21.77
N ASN A 105 13.05 -9.59 -22.24
CA ASN A 105 14.29 -10.22 -22.70
C ASN A 105 15.49 -9.71 -21.89
N VAL A 106 16.08 -10.55 -21.05
CA VAL A 106 17.37 -10.25 -20.40
C VAL A 106 18.50 -10.61 -21.35
N THR A 107 19.41 -9.67 -21.60
CA THR A 107 20.64 -9.89 -22.38
C THR A 107 21.86 -9.63 -21.50
N LEU A 108 22.67 -10.66 -21.26
CA LEU A 108 23.95 -10.59 -20.55
C LEU A 108 25.11 -10.59 -21.55
N VAL A 109 26.00 -9.61 -21.43
CA VAL A 109 27.25 -9.48 -22.18
C VAL A 109 28.43 -9.52 -21.19
N VAL A 110 29.35 -10.46 -21.40
CA VAL A 110 30.58 -10.56 -20.58
C VAL A 110 31.72 -9.87 -21.30
N LEU A 111 32.31 -8.85 -20.69
CA LEU A 111 33.45 -8.09 -21.22
C LEU A 111 34.77 -8.46 -20.54
N ASP A 112 35.88 -8.26 -21.26
CA ASP A 112 37.21 -8.21 -20.67
C ASP A 112 37.55 -6.82 -20.07
N SER A 113 38.69 -6.72 -19.38
CA SER A 113 39.20 -5.48 -18.79
C SER A 113 39.67 -4.42 -19.82
N SER A 114 39.28 -4.55 -21.08
CA SER A 114 39.48 -3.60 -22.16
C SER A 114 38.17 -3.35 -22.93
N ASN A 115 37.04 -3.67 -22.29
CA ASN A 115 35.65 -3.58 -22.78
C ASN A 115 35.40 -4.33 -24.10
N ASN A 116 36.14 -5.42 -24.37
CA ASN A 116 35.82 -6.30 -25.50
C ASN A 116 34.84 -7.38 -25.06
N SER A 117 33.73 -7.54 -25.79
CA SER A 117 32.79 -8.64 -25.56
C SER A 117 33.44 -10.00 -25.84
N LEU A 118 33.38 -10.89 -24.84
CA LEU A 118 33.87 -12.27 -24.88
C LEU A 118 32.76 -13.24 -25.27
N ILE A 119 31.54 -13.02 -24.74
CA ILE A 119 30.34 -13.80 -25.00
C ILE A 119 29.11 -12.93 -24.69
N GLN A 120 28.00 -13.22 -25.37
CA GLN A 120 26.67 -12.68 -25.06
C GLN A 120 25.64 -13.80 -25.05
N GLY A 121 24.59 -13.67 -24.25
CA GLY A 121 23.44 -14.56 -24.20
C GLY A 121 22.17 -13.77 -23.89
N THR A 122 21.03 -14.26 -24.38
CA THR A 122 19.72 -13.65 -24.16
C THR A 122 18.75 -14.74 -23.70
N GLN A 123 17.89 -14.43 -22.74
CA GLN A 123 16.82 -15.27 -22.24
C GLN A 123 15.55 -14.45 -22.13
N ALA A 124 14.41 -15.02 -22.54
CA ALA A 124 13.12 -14.39 -22.40
C ALA A 124 12.39 -14.94 -21.16
N PHE A 125 11.53 -14.15 -20.53
CA PHE A 125 10.61 -14.58 -19.48
C PHE A 125 9.34 -13.72 -19.48
N ALA A 126 8.27 -14.22 -18.86
CA ALA A 126 7.03 -13.46 -18.68
C ALA A 126 6.89 -12.91 -17.26
N VAL A 127 6.27 -11.74 -17.16
CA VAL A 127 5.80 -11.12 -15.91
C VAL A 127 4.33 -10.76 -16.11
N PHE A 128 3.51 -11.03 -15.11
CA PHE A 128 2.10 -10.67 -15.07
C PHE A 128 1.91 -9.60 -14.01
N GLN A 129 0.96 -8.68 -14.19
CA GLN A 129 0.65 -7.74 -13.13
C GLN A 129 0.17 -8.52 -11.90
N ASN A 130 0.63 -8.11 -10.73
CA ASN A 130 -0.05 -8.50 -9.50
C ASN A 130 -1.37 -7.69 -9.40
N SER A 131 -2.38 -8.29 -8.78
CA SER A 131 -3.73 -7.73 -8.81
C SER A 131 -4.53 -8.15 -7.59
N ILE A 132 -5.23 -7.17 -7.00
CA ILE A 132 -6.20 -7.37 -5.94
C ILE A 132 -7.47 -7.94 -6.57
N MET A 133 -7.93 -9.07 -6.05
CA MET A 133 -9.16 -9.73 -6.50
C MET A 133 -10.32 -9.36 -5.56
N PRO A 134 -11.46 -8.88 -6.07
CA PRO A 134 -12.59 -8.51 -5.22
C PRO A 134 -13.20 -9.75 -4.56
N THR A 135 -13.68 -9.60 -3.32
CA THR A 135 -14.32 -10.69 -2.57
C THR A 135 -15.65 -11.08 -3.20
N ILE A 136 -15.81 -12.36 -3.54
CA ILE A 136 -17.02 -12.93 -4.14
C ILE A 136 -17.64 -14.01 -3.25
N GLY A 137 -18.95 -14.24 -3.40
CA GLY A 137 -19.67 -15.31 -2.71
C GLY A 137 -19.39 -16.69 -3.30
N ASN A 138 -19.44 -16.81 -4.63
CA ASN A 138 -19.20 -18.06 -5.34
C ASN A 138 -18.79 -17.82 -6.81
N PHE A 139 -18.09 -18.79 -7.40
CA PHE A 139 -17.68 -18.80 -8.80
C PHE A 139 -18.49 -19.84 -9.59
N LEU A 140 -19.60 -19.42 -10.19
CA LEU A 140 -20.55 -20.30 -10.89
C LEU A 140 -20.21 -20.37 -12.38
N ALA A 141 -19.90 -21.56 -12.90
CA ALA A 141 -19.31 -21.70 -14.23
C ALA A 141 -20.10 -22.61 -15.19
N PHE A 142 -20.35 -22.10 -16.40
CA PHE A 142 -21.00 -22.79 -17.51
C PHE A 142 -20.08 -22.82 -18.73
N GLY A 143 -20.13 -23.89 -19.52
CA GLY A 143 -19.25 -24.00 -20.67
C GLY A 143 -19.00 -25.41 -21.19
N ASP A 144 -17.86 -25.57 -21.86
CA ASP A 144 -17.43 -26.83 -22.46
C ASP A 144 -16.15 -27.42 -21.83
N SER A 145 -15.31 -28.12 -22.61
CA SER A 145 -14.15 -28.85 -22.10
C SER A 145 -13.02 -27.95 -21.58
N LEU A 146 -12.98 -26.68 -21.97
CA LEU A 146 -12.00 -25.72 -21.43
C LEU A 146 -12.26 -25.38 -19.95
N SER A 147 -13.50 -25.55 -19.48
CA SER A 147 -13.91 -25.29 -18.08
C SER A 147 -14.40 -26.55 -17.35
N ASP A 148 -14.40 -27.74 -17.95
CA ASP A 148 -14.93 -28.96 -17.31
C ASP A 148 -13.92 -29.61 -16.34
N MET A 149 -14.24 -29.56 -15.04
CA MET A 149 -13.46 -30.18 -13.96
C MET A 149 -13.71 -31.69 -13.78
N GLY A 150 -14.66 -32.29 -14.50
CA GLY A 150 -14.94 -33.74 -14.46
C GLY A 150 -16.42 -34.15 -14.61
N ASN A 151 -17.31 -33.23 -14.97
CA ASN A 151 -18.72 -33.51 -15.23
C ASN A 151 -18.92 -34.47 -16.42
N ALA A 152 -18.23 -34.28 -17.56
CA ALA A 152 -18.29 -35.25 -18.65
C ALA A 152 -17.74 -36.62 -18.23
N LYS A 153 -16.76 -36.64 -17.31
CA LYS A 153 -16.16 -37.87 -16.77
C LYS A 153 -17.11 -38.64 -15.86
N ASN A 154 -17.83 -37.93 -14.99
CA ASN A 154 -18.83 -38.49 -14.10
C ASN A 154 -20.16 -38.81 -14.81
N SER A 155 -20.34 -38.31 -16.04
CA SER A 155 -21.49 -38.64 -16.89
C SER A 155 -21.49 -40.09 -17.39
N ILE A 156 -22.64 -40.52 -17.94
CA ILE A 156 -22.79 -41.80 -18.65
C ILE A 156 -21.82 -41.98 -19.84
N VAL A 157 -21.24 -40.89 -20.37
CA VAL A 157 -20.27 -40.93 -21.48
C VAL A 157 -18.87 -41.32 -20.98
N ASN A 158 -18.54 -41.05 -19.71
CA ASN A 158 -17.30 -41.47 -19.04
C ASN A 158 -16.01 -41.02 -19.76
N VAL A 159 -15.99 -39.79 -20.29
CA VAL A 159 -14.85 -39.19 -21.00
C VAL A 159 -14.33 -37.95 -20.26
N PRO A 160 -13.01 -37.68 -20.27
CA PRO A 160 -11.95 -38.37 -21.01
C PRO A 160 -11.41 -39.63 -20.30
N ASP A 161 -10.47 -40.35 -20.92
CA ASP A 161 -9.80 -41.50 -20.28
C ASP A 161 -8.74 -41.02 -19.26
N VAL A 162 -8.77 -41.58 -18.05
CA VAL A 162 -7.85 -41.21 -16.96
C VAL A 162 -7.10 -42.47 -16.52
N PRO A 163 -5.78 -42.62 -16.78
CA PRO A 163 -4.90 -41.78 -17.63
C PRO A 163 -5.23 -41.91 -19.14
N PRO A 164 -4.75 -41.00 -20.02
CA PRO A 164 -3.67 -40.01 -19.79
C PRO A 164 -4.11 -38.64 -19.27
N TYR A 165 -5.40 -38.33 -19.23
CA TYR A 165 -5.90 -37.04 -18.72
C TYR A 165 -5.84 -36.98 -17.18
N TRP A 166 -5.75 -35.77 -16.63
CA TRP A 166 -5.66 -35.55 -15.20
C TRP A 166 -7.05 -35.37 -14.56
N GLN A 167 -7.39 -36.22 -13.59
CA GLN A 167 -8.61 -36.14 -12.76
C GLN A 167 -9.95 -35.86 -13.49
N GLY A 168 -10.06 -36.19 -14.78
CA GLY A 168 -11.26 -35.96 -15.58
C GLY A 168 -11.33 -34.60 -16.30
N ARG A 169 -10.36 -33.70 -16.09
CA ARG A 169 -10.17 -32.48 -16.89
C ARG A 169 -9.71 -32.86 -18.31
N PHE A 170 -9.92 -31.99 -19.29
CA PHE A 170 -9.42 -32.17 -20.66
C PHE A 170 -7.96 -31.69 -20.83
N SER A 171 -7.14 -31.82 -19.77
CA SER A 171 -5.75 -31.36 -19.68
C SER A 171 -4.85 -32.42 -18.99
N ASN A 172 -3.54 -32.19 -18.92
CA ASN A 172 -2.58 -32.95 -18.12
C ASN A 172 -2.45 -32.47 -16.66
N GLY A 173 -3.25 -31.49 -16.24
CA GLY A 173 -3.31 -30.93 -14.89
C GLY A 173 -4.60 -30.14 -14.69
N GLU A 174 -4.55 -29.17 -13.78
CA GLU A 174 -5.61 -28.17 -13.60
C GLU A 174 -5.90 -27.37 -14.88
N ILE A 175 -7.08 -26.76 -14.91
CA ILE A 175 -7.57 -25.88 -15.97
C ILE A 175 -7.76 -24.45 -15.45
N TRP A 176 -7.82 -23.48 -16.37
CA TRP A 176 -7.77 -22.02 -16.08
C TRP A 176 -8.69 -21.56 -14.94
N ILE A 177 -9.91 -22.11 -14.89
CA ILE A 177 -10.92 -21.80 -13.87
C ILE A 177 -10.48 -22.15 -12.45
N GLU A 178 -9.65 -23.18 -12.27
CA GLU A 178 -9.14 -23.57 -10.95
C GLU A 178 -8.19 -22.47 -10.45
N TYR A 179 -7.28 -21.97 -11.29
CA TYR A 179 -6.40 -20.84 -10.97
C TYR A 179 -7.16 -19.54 -10.69
N VAL A 180 -8.22 -19.23 -11.46
CA VAL A 180 -9.05 -18.04 -11.20
C VAL A 180 -9.83 -18.18 -9.90
N SER A 181 -10.34 -19.38 -9.58
CA SER A 181 -11.05 -19.63 -8.31
C SER A 181 -10.12 -19.45 -7.10
N ASP A 182 -8.90 -20.00 -7.19
CA ASP A 182 -7.88 -19.88 -6.15
C ASP A 182 -7.48 -18.41 -5.92
N SER A 183 -7.36 -17.59 -6.98
CA SER A 183 -7.10 -16.15 -6.88
C SER A 183 -8.25 -15.36 -6.25
N PHE A 184 -9.51 -15.80 -6.41
CA PHE A 184 -10.66 -15.26 -5.69
C PHE A 184 -10.79 -15.78 -4.24
N GLY A 185 -9.92 -16.70 -3.80
CA GLY A 185 -10.03 -17.35 -2.49
C GLY A 185 -11.19 -18.35 -2.35
N VAL A 186 -11.88 -18.71 -3.44
CA VAL A 186 -13.07 -19.59 -3.42
C VAL A 186 -12.80 -20.97 -4.01
N GLN A 187 -13.46 -22.00 -3.46
CA GLN A 187 -13.30 -23.38 -3.94
C GLN A 187 -14.46 -23.82 -4.85
N THR A 188 -14.27 -23.68 -6.17
CA THR A 188 -15.22 -24.17 -7.19
C THR A 188 -15.37 -25.70 -7.14
N THR A 189 -16.61 -26.21 -7.02
CA THR A 189 -16.89 -27.66 -6.94
C THR A 189 -17.60 -28.24 -8.17
N ILE A 190 -17.46 -29.55 -8.42
CA ILE A 190 -18.09 -30.22 -9.59
C ILE A 190 -19.58 -30.44 -9.34
N GLY A 191 -20.46 -29.86 -10.18
CA GLY A 191 -21.91 -30.01 -10.07
C GLY A 191 -22.63 -30.38 -11.37
N SER A 192 -23.49 -31.40 -11.30
CA SER A 192 -24.39 -31.76 -12.40
C SER A 192 -25.75 -32.26 -11.92
N GLY A 193 -26.78 -32.04 -12.74
CA GLY A 193 -28.16 -32.40 -12.40
C GLY A 193 -28.63 -31.67 -11.13
N THR A 194 -29.00 -32.45 -10.11
CA THR A 194 -29.44 -31.97 -8.79
C THR A 194 -28.31 -31.75 -7.79
N SER A 195 -27.05 -32.07 -8.13
CA SER A 195 -25.91 -31.79 -7.24
C SER A 195 -25.65 -30.29 -7.17
N ALA A 196 -25.31 -29.79 -5.97
CA ALA A 196 -25.22 -28.36 -5.71
C ALA A 196 -24.04 -27.63 -6.38
N GLY A 197 -22.97 -28.34 -6.76
CA GLY A 197 -21.71 -27.71 -7.15
C GLY A 197 -21.75 -26.75 -8.36
N ASP A 198 -20.72 -25.93 -8.42
CA ASP A 198 -20.67 -24.60 -9.04
C ASP A 198 -20.12 -24.68 -10.47
N ASN A 199 -19.22 -25.62 -10.72
CA ASN A 199 -18.82 -25.98 -12.07
C ASN A 199 -19.90 -26.84 -12.74
N ARG A 200 -20.63 -26.24 -13.68
CA ARG A 200 -21.70 -26.84 -14.50
C ARG A 200 -21.26 -27.16 -15.92
N ALA A 201 -20.00 -26.87 -16.29
CA ALA A 201 -19.46 -27.07 -17.63
C ALA A 201 -19.34 -28.56 -17.98
N PHE A 202 -19.42 -28.91 -19.26
CA PHE A 202 -19.33 -30.30 -19.75
C PHE A 202 -18.50 -30.38 -21.03
N GLY A 203 -17.48 -31.24 -21.04
CA GLY A 203 -16.66 -31.48 -22.21
C GLY A 203 -17.45 -31.92 -23.44
N GLY A 204 -17.24 -31.22 -24.56
CA GLY A 204 -17.95 -31.46 -25.82
C GLY A 204 -19.33 -30.76 -25.94
N SER A 205 -19.70 -29.90 -24.99
CA SER A 205 -20.91 -29.09 -25.08
C SER A 205 -20.82 -28.00 -26.14
N GLN A 206 -21.95 -27.75 -26.81
CA GLN A 206 -22.14 -26.63 -27.75
C GLN A 206 -22.93 -25.51 -27.08
N THR A 207 -22.91 -24.31 -27.66
CA THR A 207 -23.63 -23.14 -27.11
C THR A 207 -25.15 -23.28 -27.13
N GLY A 208 -25.75 -24.17 -27.92
CA GLY A 208 -27.21 -24.25 -28.04
C GLY A 208 -27.95 -24.76 -26.78
N SER A 209 -29.24 -25.04 -26.93
CA SER A 209 -29.99 -25.90 -26.01
C SER A 209 -29.89 -27.38 -26.44
N GLY A 210 -30.47 -28.29 -25.65
CA GLY A 210 -30.50 -29.73 -25.94
C GLY A 210 -29.22 -30.46 -25.52
N TYR A 211 -28.88 -31.53 -26.24
CA TYR A 211 -27.76 -32.41 -25.90
C TYR A 211 -26.85 -32.65 -27.11
N SER A 212 -25.55 -32.42 -26.96
CA SER A 212 -24.53 -32.91 -27.87
C SER A 212 -24.21 -34.38 -27.62
N TYR A 213 -23.81 -35.09 -28.68
CA TYR A 213 -23.52 -36.54 -28.63
C TYR A 213 -24.61 -37.39 -27.95
N VAL A 214 -25.88 -36.96 -28.09
CA VAL A 214 -27.10 -37.56 -27.50
C VAL A 214 -27.23 -37.43 -25.98
N LEU A 215 -26.14 -37.24 -25.23
CA LEU A 215 -26.12 -37.41 -23.76
C LEU A 215 -25.45 -36.26 -22.98
N LEU A 216 -24.70 -35.36 -23.62
CA LEU A 216 -23.98 -34.27 -22.95
C LEU A 216 -24.80 -32.97 -23.05
N PRO A 217 -25.14 -32.30 -21.93
CA PRO A 217 -25.99 -31.12 -21.95
C PRO A 217 -25.25 -29.91 -22.55
N ASN A 218 -25.81 -29.32 -23.60
CA ASN A 218 -25.33 -28.05 -24.14
C ASN A 218 -25.52 -26.90 -23.13
N VAL A 219 -24.83 -25.78 -23.31
CA VAL A 219 -24.77 -24.68 -22.33
C VAL A 219 -26.16 -24.20 -21.89
N GLY A 220 -27.10 -23.97 -22.81
CA GLY A 220 -28.47 -23.57 -22.45
C GLY A 220 -29.23 -24.63 -21.63
N THR A 221 -28.86 -25.90 -21.75
CA THR A 221 -29.38 -27.00 -20.93
C THR A 221 -28.68 -27.08 -19.57
N GLN A 222 -27.39 -26.74 -19.47
CA GLN A 222 -26.68 -26.64 -18.19
C GLN A 222 -27.32 -25.56 -17.31
N ILE A 223 -27.51 -24.36 -17.86
CA ILE A 223 -28.16 -23.21 -17.21
C ILE A 223 -29.60 -23.56 -16.81
N SER A 224 -30.40 -24.07 -17.74
CA SER A 224 -31.79 -24.46 -17.45
C SER A 224 -31.90 -25.57 -16.40
N ASN A 225 -30.95 -26.51 -16.36
CA ASN A 225 -30.93 -27.56 -15.34
C ASN A 225 -30.47 -27.05 -13.97
N TYR A 226 -29.52 -26.10 -13.91
CA TYR A 226 -29.13 -25.44 -12.66
C TYR A 226 -30.36 -24.74 -12.04
N PHE A 227 -31.03 -23.88 -12.81
CA PHE A 227 -32.22 -23.17 -12.34
C PHE A 227 -33.42 -24.06 -11.97
N ALA A 228 -33.54 -25.23 -12.60
CA ALA A 228 -34.64 -26.16 -12.32
C ALA A 228 -34.38 -27.10 -11.13
N ASN A 229 -33.12 -27.30 -10.71
CA ASN A 229 -32.75 -28.41 -9.80
C ASN A 229 -31.79 -28.05 -8.67
N VAL A 230 -31.15 -26.87 -8.69
CA VAL A 230 -30.18 -26.43 -7.68
C VAL A 230 -30.67 -25.17 -7.00
N GLN A 231 -30.78 -24.06 -7.74
CA GLN A 231 -31.08 -22.75 -7.16
C GLN A 231 -31.91 -21.91 -8.13
N SER A 232 -32.95 -21.22 -7.67
CA SER A 232 -33.90 -20.49 -8.54
C SER A 232 -33.46 -19.09 -8.95
N SER A 233 -32.44 -18.54 -8.30
CA SER A 233 -31.92 -17.19 -8.46
C SER A 233 -30.43 -17.14 -8.09
N ILE A 234 -29.67 -16.26 -8.73
CA ILE A 234 -28.24 -16.06 -8.47
C ILE A 234 -28.08 -14.89 -7.46
N PRO A 235 -27.26 -15.04 -6.40
CA PRO A 235 -26.87 -13.95 -5.50
C PRO A 235 -26.11 -12.85 -6.25
N SER A 236 -26.22 -11.59 -5.82
CA SER A 236 -25.57 -10.46 -6.48
C SER A 236 -24.05 -10.39 -6.27
N ASN A 237 -23.49 -11.23 -5.40
CA ASN A 237 -22.06 -11.41 -5.16
C ASN A 237 -21.48 -12.69 -5.78
N ASP A 238 -22.28 -13.46 -6.55
CA ASP A 238 -21.77 -14.59 -7.34
C ASP A 238 -21.30 -14.11 -8.72
N ILE A 239 -20.09 -14.51 -9.12
CA ILE A 239 -19.54 -14.19 -10.45
C ILE A 239 -19.74 -15.35 -11.43
N ILE A 240 -20.17 -15.04 -12.66
CA ILE A 240 -20.58 -16.05 -13.64
C ILE A 240 -19.57 -16.22 -14.79
N SER A 241 -18.84 -17.33 -14.80
CA SER A 241 -18.01 -17.71 -15.95
C SER A 241 -18.82 -18.39 -17.05
N LEU A 242 -18.71 -17.89 -18.30
CA LEU A 242 -19.42 -18.46 -19.47
C LEU A 242 -18.49 -18.58 -20.69
N TRP A 243 -17.86 -19.75 -20.88
CA TRP A 243 -16.96 -20.00 -22.02
C TRP A 243 -17.39 -21.21 -22.86
N SER A 244 -17.82 -20.96 -24.10
CA SER A 244 -18.10 -22.02 -25.09
C SER A 244 -18.16 -21.47 -26.53
N GLY A 245 -18.25 -22.37 -27.51
CA GLY A 245 -18.36 -22.09 -28.95
C GLY A 245 -17.32 -22.82 -29.81
N GLY A 246 -16.27 -23.37 -29.20
CA GLY A 246 -15.27 -24.16 -29.92
C GLY A 246 -15.89 -25.40 -30.56
N ASN A 247 -16.72 -26.13 -29.82
CA ASN A 247 -17.40 -27.33 -30.31
C ASN A 247 -18.40 -27.04 -31.44
N ASP A 248 -19.06 -25.88 -31.43
CA ASP A 248 -19.99 -25.43 -32.47
C ASP A 248 -19.31 -25.34 -33.85
N PHE A 249 -18.07 -24.84 -33.90
CA PHE A 249 -17.27 -24.75 -35.13
C PHE A 249 -16.51 -26.04 -35.47
N LEU A 250 -15.98 -26.75 -34.48
CA LEU A 250 -15.14 -27.93 -34.71
C LEU A 250 -15.96 -29.17 -35.10
N TYR A 251 -17.13 -29.36 -34.46
CA TYR A 251 -17.96 -30.58 -34.56
C TYR A 251 -19.47 -30.32 -34.75
N GLY A 252 -19.92 -29.08 -34.57
CA GLY A 252 -21.30 -28.66 -34.77
C GLY A 252 -21.64 -28.27 -36.22
N THR A 253 -22.73 -27.54 -36.38
CA THR A 253 -23.17 -26.95 -37.67
C THR A 253 -23.59 -25.48 -37.53
N ALA A 254 -23.31 -24.86 -36.39
CA ALA A 254 -23.61 -23.46 -36.14
C ALA A 254 -22.55 -22.55 -36.76
N ASN A 255 -22.92 -21.29 -36.95
CA ASN A 255 -22.07 -20.23 -37.49
C ASN A 255 -21.98 -19.07 -36.48
N ALA A 256 -21.12 -18.09 -36.74
CA ALA A 256 -20.91 -16.96 -35.84
C ALA A 256 -22.20 -16.22 -35.42
N ASP A 257 -23.20 -16.12 -36.31
CA ASP A 257 -24.50 -15.51 -35.99
C ASP A 257 -25.31 -16.34 -34.99
N THR A 258 -25.29 -17.68 -35.13
CA THR A 258 -26.04 -18.59 -34.26
C THR A 258 -25.42 -18.66 -32.87
N ILE A 259 -24.09 -18.75 -32.80
CA ILE A 259 -23.35 -18.85 -31.53
C ILE A 259 -23.53 -17.55 -30.73
N ALA A 260 -23.39 -16.38 -31.36
CA ALA A 260 -23.63 -15.10 -30.70
C ALA A 260 -25.07 -14.95 -30.17
N ALA A 261 -26.08 -15.39 -30.92
CA ALA A 261 -27.47 -15.36 -30.48
C ALA A 261 -27.77 -16.32 -29.31
N ASN A 262 -27.08 -17.47 -29.25
CA ASN A 262 -27.15 -18.37 -28.10
C ASN A 262 -26.54 -17.71 -26.85
N MET A 263 -25.35 -17.11 -26.97
CA MET A 263 -24.67 -16.42 -25.88
C MET A 263 -25.50 -15.24 -25.35
N GLU A 264 -26.09 -14.42 -26.24
CA GLU A 264 -27.04 -13.37 -25.85
C GLU A 264 -28.19 -13.93 -25.02
N THR A 265 -28.78 -15.05 -25.45
CA THR A 265 -29.90 -15.69 -24.76
C THR A 265 -29.50 -16.16 -23.36
N HIS A 266 -28.28 -16.70 -23.20
CA HIS A 266 -27.77 -17.20 -21.92
C HIS A 266 -27.45 -16.08 -20.94
N ILE A 267 -26.73 -15.04 -21.38
CA ILE A 267 -26.40 -13.87 -20.55
C ILE A 267 -27.71 -13.23 -20.06
N ARG A 268 -28.68 -13.03 -20.96
CA ARG A 268 -30.02 -12.55 -20.58
C ARG A 268 -30.73 -13.51 -19.61
N GLN A 269 -30.62 -14.83 -19.78
CA GLN A 269 -31.25 -15.79 -18.87
C GLN A 269 -30.64 -15.74 -17.46
N LEU A 270 -29.31 -15.61 -17.36
CA LEU A 270 -28.57 -15.52 -16.11
C LEU A 270 -28.82 -14.18 -15.39
N ALA A 271 -28.77 -13.06 -16.12
CA ALA A 271 -29.05 -11.73 -15.57
C ALA A 271 -30.51 -11.60 -15.07
N ASN A 272 -31.49 -12.13 -15.82
CA ASN A 272 -32.89 -12.18 -15.36
C ASN A 272 -33.10 -13.06 -14.11
N ALA A 273 -32.12 -13.87 -13.72
CA ALA A 273 -32.15 -14.67 -12.50
C ALA A 273 -31.38 -14.04 -11.32
N GLY A 274 -30.74 -12.88 -11.51
CA GLY A 274 -30.03 -12.13 -10.46
C GLY A 274 -28.53 -11.92 -10.70
N ALA A 275 -27.93 -12.55 -11.72
CA ALA A 275 -26.51 -12.40 -12.00
C ALA A 275 -26.17 -10.97 -12.46
N THR A 276 -25.35 -10.29 -11.68
CA THR A 276 -24.85 -8.93 -11.88
C THR A 276 -23.50 -8.88 -12.60
N GLU A 277 -22.70 -9.94 -12.48
CA GLU A 277 -21.30 -9.95 -12.92
C GLU A 277 -20.90 -11.22 -13.68
N PHE A 278 -20.11 -11.05 -14.74
CA PHE A 278 -19.79 -12.12 -15.69
C PHE A 278 -18.33 -12.09 -16.14
N ILE A 279 -17.73 -13.28 -16.29
CA ILE A 279 -16.44 -13.50 -16.96
C ILE A 279 -16.71 -14.25 -18.27
N ILE A 280 -16.46 -13.61 -19.41
CA ILE A 280 -16.81 -14.15 -20.73
C ILE A 280 -15.60 -14.07 -21.66
N PRO A 281 -14.78 -15.14 -21.73
CA PRO A 281 -13.70 -15.21 -22.70
C PRO A 281 -14.22 -15.38 -24.13
N ASN A 282 -13.54 -14.77 -25.09
CA ASN A 282 -13.81 -15.00 -26.51
C ASN A 282 -13.20 -16.34 -26.99
N LEU A 283 -13.28 -16.67 -28.29
CA LEU A 283 -12.69 -17.92 -28.79
C LEU A 283 -11.23 -17.73 -29.25
N PRO A 284 -10.29 -18.58 -28.79
CA PRO A 284 -8.91 -18.58 -29.29
C PRO A 284 -8.87 -18.97 -30.78
N PRO A 285 -7.74 -18.73 -31.50
CA PRO A 285 -7.58 -19.04 -32.93
C PRO A 285 -7.65 -20.54 -33.23
N LEU A 286 -8.87 -21.08 -33.36
CA LEU A 286 -9.13 -22.51 -33.53
C LEU A 286 -8.44 -23.10 -34.76
N GLU A 287 -8.17 -22.29 -35.79
CA GLU A 287 -7.44 -22.71 -36.99
C GLU A 287 -5.99 -23.11 -36.74
N LYS A 288 -5.41 -22.70 -35.60
CA LYS A 288 -4.06 -23.07 -35.15
C LYS A 288 -4.02 -24.36 -34.31
N THR A 289 -5.17 -24.93 -33.94
CA THR A 289 -5.22 -26.22 -33.20
C THR A 289 -4.72 -27.38 -34.08
N PRO A 290 -4.05 -28.40 -33.53
CA PRO A 290 -3.59 -29.56 -34.31
C PRO A 290 -4.72 -30.29 -35.06
N GLU A 291 -5.94 -30.29 -34.51
CA GLU A 291 -7.15 -30.80 -35.18
C GLU A 291 -7.44 -30.03 -36.47
N VAL A 292 -7.47 -28.70 -36.45
CA VAL A 292 -7.80 -27.89 -37.64
C VAL A 292 -6.61 -27.81 -38.60
N LEU A 293 -5.37 -27.78 -38.11
CA LEU A 293 -4.15 -27.92 -38.92
C LEU A 293 -4.15 -29.23 -39.74
N SER A 294 -4.79 -30.30 -39.25
CA SER A 294 -4.96 -31.55 -40.00
C SER A 294 -6.00 -31.49 -41.14
N ARG A 295 -6.85 -30.45 -41.16
CA ARG A 295 -7.89 -30.20 -42.19
C ARG A 295 -7.29 -29.47 -43.40
N SER A 296 -8.04 -29.35 -44.50
CA SER A 296 -7.54 -28.64 -45.69
C SER A 296 -7.44 -27.13 -45.46
N GLN A 297 -6.50 -26.43 -46.13
CA GLN A 297 -6.32 -24.98 -46.02
C GLN A 297 -7.62 -24.17 -46.20
N SER A 298 -8.51 -24.62 -47.09
CA SER A 298 -9.81 -23.96 -47.30
C SER A 298 -10.75 -24.08 -46.09
N GLN A 299 -10.61 -25.14 -45.28
CA GLN A 299 -11.36 -25.31 -44.04
C GLN A 299 -10.71 -24.55 -42.88
N GLN A 300 -9.37 -24.55 -42.79
CA GLN A 300 -8.62 -23.74 -41.83
C GLN A 300 -9.01 -22.25 -41.96
N ASN A 301 -8.90 -21.71 -43.17
CA ASN A 301 -9.24 -20.31 -43.45
C ASN A 301 -10.73 -20.00 -43.20
N ALA A 302 -11.64 -20.94 -43.45
CA ALA A 302 -13.07 -20.75 -43.22
C ALA A 302 -13.42 -20.75 -41.72
N ILE A 303 -12.77 -21.61 -40.93
CA ILE A 303 -12.93 -21.65 -39.46
C ILE A 303 -12.38 -20.36 -38.85
N GLY A 304 -11.14 -19.97 -39.18
CA GLY A 304 -10.56 -18.73 -38.64
C GLY A 304 -11.37 -17.48 -38.98
N GLN A 305 -11.93 -17.39 -40.20
CA GLN A 305 -12.84 -16.29 -40.57
C GLN A 305 -14.13 -16.26 -39.74
N GLU A 306 -14.73 -17.40 -39.42
CA GLU A 306 -15.93 -17.45 -38.58
C GLU A 306 -15.61 -17.25 -37.09
N VAL A 307 -14.45 -17.67 -36.59
CA VAL A 307 -13.96 -17.36 -35.22
C VAL A 307 -13.78 -15.86 -35.04
N VAL A 308 -13.02 -15.19 -35.93
CA VAL A 308 -12.84 -13.73 -35.88
C VAL A 308 -14.19 -13.00 -35.97
N ARG A 309 -15.08 -13.46 -36.85
CA ARG A 309 -16.44 -12.91 -36.99
C ARG A 309 -17.31 -13.12 -35.75
N TYR A 310 -17.12 -14.22 -35.03
CA TYR A 310 -17.79 -14.47 -33.75
C TYR A 310 -17.23 -13.56 -32.66
N ASN A 311 -15.92 -13.47 -32.49
CA ASN A 311 -15.31 -12.61 -31.46
C ASN A 311 -15.70 -11.13 -31.64
N GLN A 312 -15.71 -10.63 -32.88
CA GLN A 312 -16.21 -9.28 -33.22
C GLN A 312 -17.69 -9.07 -32.85
N LYS A 313 -18.52 -10.10 -32.99
CA LYS A 313 -19.94 -10.06 -32.60
C LYS A 313 -20.11 -10.16 -31.09
N LEU A 314 -19.32 -10.98 -30.42
CA LEU A 314 -19.36 -11.15 -28.98
C LEU A 314 -18.98 -9.84 -28.28
N SER A 315 -17.83 -9.24 -28.62
CA SER A 315 -17.42 -7.93 -28.07
C SER A 315 -18.51 -6.87 -28.20
N GLY A 316 -19.06 -6.69 -29.40
CA GLY A 316 -20.17 -5.75 -29.63
C GLY A 316 -21.48 -6.13 -28.92
N LEU A 317 -21.72 -7.42 -28.65
CA LEU A 317 -22.85 -7.89 -27.87
C LEU A 317 -22.67 -7.57 -26.37
N LEU A 318 -21.50 -7.86 -25.80
CA LEU A 318 -21.22 -7.69 -24.37
C LEU A 318 -21.35 -6.21 -23.96
N VAL A 319 -20.80 -5.28 -24.73
CA VAL A 319 -20.96 -3.83 -24.50
C VAL A 319 -22.43 -3.40 -24.50
N ASN A 320 -23.23 -3.91 -25.43
CA ASN A 320 -24.65 -3.59 -25.49
C ASN A 320 -25.43 -4.21 -24.32
N LEU A 321 -25.13 -5.45 -23.93
CA LEU A 321 -25.81 -6.15 -22.84
C LEU A 321 -25.45 -5.57 -21.46
N SER A 322 -24.20 -5.20 -21.23
CA SER A 322 -23.75 -4.51 -20.02
C SER A 322 -24.57 -3.23 -19.79
N ALA A 323 -24.62 -2.36 -20.81
CA ALA A 323 -25.39 -1.11 -20.74
C ALA A 323 -26.93 -1.31 -20.75
N GLU A 324 -27.46 -2.36 -21.37
CA GLU A 324 -28.91 -2.63 -21.41
C GLU A 324 -29.43 -3.24 -20.09
N LEU A 325 -28.65 -4.12 -19.47
CA LEU A 325 -29.05 -4.91 -18.31
C LEU A 325 -28.52 -4.38 -16.98
N GLY A 326 -27.53 -3.47 -17.01
CA GLY A 326 -26.86 -2.98 -15.80
C GLY A 326 -25.97 -4.05 -15.16
N ILE A 327 -25.22 -4.80 -15.99
CA ILE A 327 -24.34 -5.89 -15.56
C ILE A 327 -22.87 -5.57 -15.88
N THR A 328 -21.96 -5.99 -15.02
CA THR A 328 -20.51 -5.95 -15.24
C THR A 328 -20.08 -7.17 -16.05
N VAL A 329 -19.22 -6.99 -17.06
CA VAL A 329 -18.77 -8.08 -17.94
C VAL A 329 -17.27 -7.97 -18.22
N HIS A 330 -16.49 -8.82 -17.56
CA HIS A 330 -15.07 -9.02 -17.78
C HIS A 330 -14.85 -9.84 -19.06
N SER A 331 -14.29 -9.21 -20.09
CA SER A 331 -14.15 -9.78 -21.44
C SER A 331 -12.71 -10.21 -21.71
N ILE A 332 -12.37 -11.47 -21.43
CA ILE A 332 -11.01 -12.00 -21.67
C ILE A 332 -10.77 -12.22 -23.17
N ASP A 333 -9.79 -11.53 -23.76
CA ASP A 333 -9.39 -11.71 -25.16
C ASP A 333 -8.45 -12.91 -25.36
N ALA A 334 -9.03 -14.10 -25.20
CA ALA A 334 -8.35 -15.37 -25.46
C ALA A 334 -7.79 -15.50 -26.89
N TRP A 335 -8.25 -14.69 -27.86
CA TRP A 335 -7.69 -14.69 -29.21
C TRP A 335 -6.34 -13.97 -29.27
N THR A 336 -6.25 -12.79 -28.66
CA THR A 336 -5.02 -11.99 -28.57
C THR A 336 -3.99 -12.71 -27.69
N ILE A 337 -4.35 -13.10 -26.46
CA ILE A 337 -3.52 -13.90 -25.54
C ILE A 337 -2.86 -15.11 -26.24
N PHE A 338 -3.63 -15.92 -26.99
CA PHE A 338 -3.08 -17.08 -27.71
C PHE A 338 -2.13 -16.68 -28.85
N ASN A 339 -2.31 -15.52 -29.48
CA ASN A 339 -1.39 -15.05 -30.52
C ASN A 339 -0.07 -14.55 -29.93
N ASP A 340 -0.10 -13.91 -28.77
CA ASP A 340 1.08 -13.32 -28.14
C ASP A 340 1.92 -14.42 -27.49
N ILE A 341 1.27 -15.38 -26.82
CA ILE A 341 1.91 -16.64 -26.39
C ILE A 341 2.57 -17.39 -27.58
N LEU A 342 2.00 -17.33 -28.79
CA LEU A 342 2.60 -17.96 -29.97
C LEU A 342 3.81 -17.19 -30.54
N GLN A 343 3.88 -15.89 -30.29
CA GLN A 343 5.01 -15.04 -30.66
C GLN A 343 6.14 -15.18 -29.63
N ASN A 344 5.79 -15.11 -28.34
CA ASN A 344 6.70 -15.04 -27.20
C ASN A 344 6.85 -16.37 -26.44
N LYS A 345 6.50 -17.49 -27.08
CA LYS A 345 6.54 -18.87 -26.54
C LYS A 345 7.81 -19.26 -25.76
N GLU A 346 8.96 -18.69 -26.13
CA GLU A 346 10.27 -19.00 -25.51
C GLU A 346 10.39 -18.38 -24.11
N ALA A 347 9.66 -17.28 -23.84
CA ALA A 347 9.51 -16.66 -22.52
C ALA A 347 8.67 -17.50 -21.54
N LEU A 348 7.90 -18.46 -22.06
CA LEU A 348 6.94 -19.29 -21.34
C LEU A 348 7.39 -20.76 -21.24
N GLY A 349 8.64 -21.05 -21.64
CA GLY A 349 9.20 -22.41 -21.69
C GLY A 349 8.60 -23.32 -22.78
N LEU A 350 7.81 -22.79 -23.73
CA LEU A 350 7.09 -23.59 -24.72
C LEU A 350 7.94 -23.88 -25.97
N THR A 351 8.40 -25.13 -26.10
CA THR A 351 9.20 -25.58 -27.25
C THR A 351 8.36 -26.12 -28.41
N ASN A 352 7.12 -26.58 -28.17
CA ASN A 352 6.20 -27.01 -29.23
C ASN A 352 4.79 -26.39 -29.11
N THR A 353 4.42 -25.61 -30.12
CA THR A 353 3.13 -24.91 -30.19
C THR A 353 2.22 -25.36 -31.33
N ALA A 354 2.55 -26.46 -32.02
CA ALA A 354 1.86 -26.90 -33.25
C ALA A 354 1.43 -28.38 -33.26
N ASP A 355 2.10 -29.24 -32.50
CA ASP A 355 1.75 -30.66 -32.34
C ASP A 355 1.06 -30.92 -31.00
N ALA A 356 0.29 -32.01 -30.92
CA ALA A 356 -0.25 -32.53 -29.67
C ALA A 356 0.83 -33.28 -28.87
N ALA A 357 0.95 -32.99 -27.57
CA ALA A 357 1.87 -33.71 -26.67
C ALA A 357 1.46 -35.19 -26.52
N CYS A 358 0.15 -35.48 -26.51
CA CYS A 358 -0.40 -36.83 -26.52
C CYS A 358 -0.61 -37.31 -27.96
N SER A 359 0.21 -38.29 -28.35
CA SER A 359 0.19 -38.91 -29.68
C SER A 359 -0.60 -40.22 -29.67
N GLY A 360 -1.89 -40.12 -30.00
CA GLY A 360 -2.82 -41.24 -29.99
C GLY A 360 -4.25 -40.84 -30.35
N GLY A 361 -5.22 -41.71 -30.07
CA GLY A 361 -6.64 -41.46 -30.31
C GLY A 361 -7.21 -42.21 -31.51
N ILE A 362 -7.63 -43.47 -31.28
CA ILE A 362 -8.70 -44.11 -32.05
C ILE A 362 -9.91 -44.30 -31.13
N SER A 363 -10.47 -43.19 -30.64
CA SER A 363 -11.64 -43.22 -29.76
C SER A 363 -12.87 -43.76 -30.50
N LEU A 364 -13.79 -44.38 -29.74
CA LEU A 364 -15.10 -44.82 -30.22
C LEU A 364 -16.05 -43.64 -30.53
N LEU A 365 -15.74 -42.46 -29.99
CA LEU A 365 -16.43 -41.20 -30.26
C LEU A 365 -15.61 -40.38 -31.28
N PRO A 366 -16.25 -39.54 -32.12
CA PRO A 366 -15.58 -38.71 -33.11
C PRO A 366 -14.86 -37.49 -32.51
N LEU A 367 -14.50 -37.55 -31.22
CA LEU A 367 -13.74 -36.51 -30.52
C LEU A 367 -12.24 -36.81 -30.68
N PRO A 368 -11.40 -35.82 -31.04
CA PRO A 368 -9.96 -36.02 -31.28
C PRO A 368 -9.15 -36.03 -29.97
N ILE A 369 -9.68 -36.71 -28.95
CA ILE A 369 -9.11 -36.90 -27.62
C ILE A 369 -8.26 -38.17 -27.56
N CYS A 370 -7.31 -38.21 -26.64
CA CYS A 370 -6.52 -39.40 -26.36
C CYS A 370 -7.31 -40.50 -25.63
N SER A 371 -6.86 -41.73 -25.79
CA SER A 371 -7.37 -42.95 -25.16
C SER A 371 -6.39 -43.50 -24.13
N SER A 372 -6.88 -44.34 -23.21
CA SER A 372 -6.06 -45.03 -22.23
C SER A 372 -4.96 -45.88 -22.91
N GLY A 373 -3.70 -45.55 -22.61
CA GLY A 373 -2.51 -46.23 -23.15
C GLY A 373 -1.85 -45.56 -24.36
N ASP A 374 -2.36 -44.41 -24.80
CA ASP A 374 -1.68 -43.56 -25.79
C ASP A 374 -0.38 -42.94 -25.24
N THR A 375 0.53 -42.53 -26.12
CA THR A 375 1.87 -42.05 -25.72
C THR A 375 1.91 -40.54 -25.57
N VAL A 376 2.19 -40.07 -24.35
CA VAL A 376 2.42 -38.66 -24.02
C VAL A 376 3.91 -38.34 -24.12
N ALA A 377 4.26 -37.15 -24.62
CA ALA A 377 5.62 -36.62 -24.63
C ALA A 377 6.20 -36.53 -23.21
N PRO A 378 7.50 -36.83 -23.01
CA PRO A 378 8.12 -36.78 -21.68
C PRO A 378 8.25 -35.34 -21.14
N ASN A 379 8.32 -34.35 -22.03
CA ASN A 379 8.36 -32.93 -21.78
C ASN A 379 7.00 -32.27 -22.09
N VAL A 380 5.90 -32.89 -21.64
CA VAL A 380 4.52 -32.43 -21.91
C VAL A 380 4.26 -30.96 -21.54
N ASP A 381 4.97 -30.45 -20.54
CA ASP A 381 4.80 -29.07 -20.06
C ASP A 381 5.48 -28.02 -20.97
N GLU A 382 6.36 -28.43 -21.90
CA GLU A 382 6.89 -27.56 -22.96
C GLU A 382 5.97 -27.49 -24.20
N TYR A 383 4.80 -28.14 -24.16
CA TYR A 383 3.82 -28.13 -25.25
C TYR A 383 2.66 -27.19 -24.94
N LEU A 384 2.16 -26.48 -25.96
CA LEU A 384 0.94 -25.68 -25.84
C LEU A 384 -0.31 -26.56 -25.79
N PHE A 385 -0.37 -27.61 -26.63
CA PHE A 385 -1.53 -28.49 -26.78
C PHE A 385 -1.29 -29.86 -26.17
N PHE A 386 -2.17 -30.28 -25.25
CA PHE A 386 -2.10 -31.63 -24.67
C PHE A 386 -2.58 -32.68 -25.67
N ASP A 387 -3.75 -32.47 -26.27
CA ASP A 387 -4.27 -33.29 -27.37
C ASP A 387 -4.41 -32.46 -28.65
N LYS A 388 -5.29 -32.82 -29.58
CA LYS A 388 -5.44 -32.10 -30.84
C LYS A 388 -6.26 -30.80 -30.75
N ALA A 389 -6.93 -30.55 -29.63
CA ALA A 389 -7.80 -29.39 -29.45
C ALA A 389 -7.56 -28.68 -28.11
N HIS A 390 -7.24 -29.43 -27.05
CA HIS A 390 -7.17 -28.88 -25.68
C HIS A 390 -5.76 -28.43 -25.29
N PRO A 391 -5.62 -27.34 -24.53
CA PRO A 391 -4.33 -26.88 -23.99
C PRO A 391 -3.70 -27.85 -22.98
N THR A 392 -2.43 -27.65 -22.66
CA THR A 392 -1.77 -28.23 -21.48
C THR A 392 -2.08 -27.46 -20.21
N ARG A 393 -1.73 -28.03 -19.05
CA ARG A 393 -1.81 -27.36 -17.74
C ARG A 393 -1.02 -26.05 -17.69
N VAL A 394 0.13 -25.99 -18.38
CA VAL A 394 0.98 -24.80 -18.46
C VAL A 394 0.27 -23.68 -19.21
N MET A 395 -0.32 -24.01 -20.36
CA MET A 395 -1.14 -23.05 -21.10
C MET A 395 -2.38 -22.62 -20.31
N HIS A 396 -3.03 -23.52 -19.57
CA HIS A 396 -4.13 -23.17 -18.67
C HIS A 396 -3.72 -22.29 -17.48
N HIS A 397 -2.50 -22.45 -16.95
CA HIS A 397 -1.95 -21.58 -15.92
C HIS A 397 -1.76 -20.15 -16.44
N PHE A 398 -1.15 -19.98 -17.62
CA PHE A 398 -1.00 -18.65 -18.22
C PHE A 398 -2.35 -18.02 -18.62
N ILE A 399 -3.31 -18.78 -19.14
CA ILE A 399 -4.69 -18.29 -19.35
C ILE A 399 -5.32 -17.86 -18.02
N GLY A 400 -5.02 -18.56 -16.92
CA GLY A 400 -5.43 -18.16 -15.57
C GLY A 400 -4.82 -16.82 -15.14
N ARG A 401 -3.51 -16.62 -15.34
CA ARG A 401 -2.82 -15.35 -15.05
C ARG A 401 -3.41 -14.17 -15.84
N PHE A 402 -3.53 -14.29 -17.16
CA PHE A 402 -4.17 -13.26 -17.99
C PHE A 402 -5.66 -13.05 -17.67
N ALA A 403 -6.34 -14.06 -17.11
CA ALA A 403 -7.72 -13.88 -16.65
C ALA A 403 -7.76 -13.06 -15.35
N VAL A 404 -6.89 -13.37 -14.39
CA VAL A 404 -6.74 -12.62 -13.12
C VAL A 404 -6.40 -11.16 -13.40
N GLU A 405 -5.38 -10.89 -14.20
CA GLU A 405 -4.96 -9.54 -14.62
C GLU A 405 -6.09 -8.75 -15.35
N ALA A 406 -6.98 -9.45 -16.06
CA ALA A 406 -8.11 -8.84 -16.78
C ALA A 406 -9.42 -8.72 -15.96
N ILE A 407 -9.40 -9.11 -14.68
CA ILE A 407 -10.57 -9.09 -13.77
C ILE A 407 -10.27 -8.32 -12.48
N GLY A 408 -9.05 -8.48 -11.94
CA GLY A 408 -8.60 -7.83 -10.73
C GLY A 408 -8.26 -6.34 -10.94
N MET A 409 -8.05 -5.67 -9.83
CA MET A 409 -7.61 -4.28 -9.75
C MET A 409 -6.08 -4.29 -9.66
N ALA A 410 -5.41 -3.34 -10.31
CA ALA A 410 -3.95 -3.33 -10.41
C ALA A 410 -3.32 -3.04 -9.03
N ASP A 411 -2.31 -3.83 -8.67
CA ASP A 411 -1.53 -3.75 -7.43
C ASP A 411 -0.12 -4.21 -7.82
N THR A 412 0.66 -3.28 -8.38
CA THR A 412 1.88 -3.58 -9.15
C THR A 412 3.02 -4.04 -8.26
N ASP A 413 3.21 -3.40 -7.11
CA ASP A 413 4.31 -3.68 -6.18
C ASP A 413 3.93 -4.71 -5.10
N GLY A 414 2.64 -5.05 -4.96
CA GLY A 414 2.10 -6.10 -4.12
C GLY A 414 1.80 -5.72 -2.68
N ASP A 415 1.75 -4.44 -2.34
CA ASP A 415 1.62 -3.97 -0.96
C ASP A 415 0.21 -4.18 -0.38
N GLY A 416 -0.83 -4.11 -1.22
CA GLY A 416 -2.24 -4.25 -0.88
C GLY A 416 -3.10 -3.02 -1.17
N VAL A 417 -2.51 -1.94 -1.70
CA VAL A 417 -3.18 -0.75 -2.23
C VAL A 417 -3.33 -0.90 -3.75
N GLU A 418 -4.34 -0.26 -4.35
CA GLU A 418 -4.52 -0.28 -5.81
C GLU A 418 -3.67 0.83 -6.47
N ASP A 419 -3.08 0.57 -7.65
CA ASP A 419 -2.24 1.51 -8.42
C ASP A 419 -2.89 2.91 -8.68
N GLU A 420 -4.22 3.06 -8.56
CA GLU A 420 -4.92 4.35 -8.70
C GLU A 420 -4.94 5.18 -7.39
N PHE A 421 -4.68 4.55 -6.24
CA PHE A 421 -4.64 5.16 -4.91
C PHE A 421 -3.25 5.10 -4.24
N ASP A 422 -2.35 4.27 -4.75
CA ASP A 422 -0.94 4.19 -4.37
C ASP A 422 -0.17 5.47 -4.78
N GLN A 423 0.62 6.00 -3.85
CA GLN A 423 1.49 7.17 -4.03
C GLN A 423 2.98 6.80 -4.15
N CYS A 424 3.34 5.53 -3.92
CA CYS A 424 4.70 5.05 -3.76
C CYS A 424 4.97 3.78 -4.59
N ASP A 425 5.23 3.96 -5.91
CA ASP A 425 5.49 2.95 -6.97
C ASP A 425 6.12 1.58 -6.56
N TRP A 426 6.91 1.50 -5.49
CA TRP A 426 7.56 0.29 -4.98
C TRP A 426 7.79 0.32 -3.46
N THR A 427 6.86 -0.20 -2.67
CA THR A 427 6.96 -0.46 -1.22
C THR A 427 8.01 -1.54 -0.92
N GLU A 428 9.06 -1.21 -0.17
CA GLU A 428 10.08 -2.18 0.23
C GLU A 428 9.73 -2.87 1.57
N ASP A 429 9.19 -2.13 2.56
CA ASP A 429 8.72 -2.68 3.84
C ASP A 429 7.22 -2.50 4.11
N ARG A 430 6.45 -3.41 3.52
CA ARG A 430 5.00 -3.59 3.71
C ARG A 430 4.56 -3.89 5.14
N SER A 431 5.47 -4.12 6.09
CA SER A 431 5.10 -4.19 7.51
C SER A 431 4.92 -2.81 8.15
N THR A 432 5.33 -1.77 7.42
CA THR A 432 5.26 -0.36 7.83
C THR A 432 4.45 0.52 6.89
N SER A 433 3.86 -0.01 5.81
CA SER A 433 3.07 0.77 4.84
C SER A 433 1.80 1.36 5.45
N ASP A 434 1.31 2.44 4.84
CA ASP A 434 0.11 3.17 5.23
C ASP A 434 -1.06 2.87 4.29
N MET A 435 -2.10 3.71 4.33
CA MET A 435 -3.30 3.61 3.49
C MET A 435 -3.06 4.09 2.04
N VAL A 436 -1.88 4.64 1.72
CA VAL A 436 -1.53 5.17 0.39
C VAL A 436 -0.29 4.49 -0.22
N GLY A 437 0.11 3.34 0.34
CA GLY A 437 1.17 2.49 -0.18
C GLY A 437 2.59 2.89 0.19
N CYS A 438 2.81 3.93 0.98
CA CYS A 438 4.17 4.36 1.30
C CYS A 438 4.70 3.64 2.54
N ASP A 439 5.84 2.94 2.44
CA ASP A 439 6.56 2.42 3.62
C ASP A 439 7.20 3.54 4.45
N TRP A 440 7.57 3.23 5.70
CA TRP A 440 8.11 4.25 6.63
C TRP A 440 9.32 5.00 6.06
N ALA A 441 10.17 4.39 5.24
CA ALA A 441 11.36 5.04 4.69
C ALA A 441 11.05 5.94 3.47
N GLN A 442 9.85 5.83 2.90
CA GLN A 442 9.38 6.61 1.75
C GLN A 442 8.57 7.85 2.16
N ARG A 443 7.96 7.83 3.36
CA ARG A 443 7.27 8.99 3.94
C ARG A 443 8.20 10.12 4.33
N ASP A 444 7.60 11.27 4.54
CA ASP A 444 8.17 12.53 4.99
C ASP A 444 7.25 12.97 6.17
N ASP A 445 7.55 12.47 7.38
CA ASP A 445 6.63 12.55 8.53
C ASP A 445 6.61 13.95 9.19
N ASP A 446 7.65 14.76 9.02
CA ASP A 446 7.73 16.16 9.48
C ASP A 446 7.51 17.21 8.36
N ALA A 447 7.35 16.74 7.11
CA ALA A 447 7.02 17.52 5.92
C ALA A 447 8.05 18.60 5.55
N ASP A 448 9.34 18.28 5.74
CA ASP A 448 10.46 19.16 5.41
C ASP A 448 10.93 19.04 3.93
N GLY A 449 10.48 17.98 3.23
CA GLY A 449 10.84 17.65 1.85
C GLY A 449 11.85 16.50 1.70
N VAL A 450 12.30 15.88 2.79
CA VAL A 450 13.28 14.79 2.84
C VAL A 450 12.65 13.55 3.49
N ALA A 451 12.39 12.53 2.68
CA ALA A 451 11.81 11.30 3.20
C ALA A 451 12.66 10.64 4.32
N ASN A 452 11.99 10.20 5.38
CA ASN A 452 12.44 9.50 6.59
C ASN A 452 13.63 8.53 6.42
N GLY A 453 13.70 7.80 5.30
CA GLY A 453 14.78 6.86 4.99
C GLY A 453 16.11 7.52 4.62
N LYS A 454 16.12 8.84 4.44
CA LYS A 454 17.27 9.71 4.12
C LYS A 454 17.41 10.87 5.10
N ASP A 455 16.31 11.29 5.71
CA ASP A 455 16.31 12.26 6.77
C ASP A 455 17.07 11.74 8.02
N ALA A 456 17.86 12.63 8.62
CA ALA A 456 18.62 12.42 9.84
C ALA A 456 18.05 13.20 11.05
N CYS A 457 17.03 14.03 10.82
CA CYS A 457 16.56 15.11 11.68
C CYS A 457 15.03 15.11 11.89
N GLN A 458 14.43 13.91 11.97
CA GLN A 458 13.02 13.44 12.12
C GLN A 458 11.97 14.22 12.98
N ASP A 459 12.19 15.50 13.28
CA ASP A 459 11.30 16.41 14.01
C ASP A 459 11.61 17.86 13.56
N THR A 460 11.87 18.10 12.27
CA THR A 460 12.19 19.43 11.74
C THR A 460 10.96 20.34 11.75
N VAL A 461 11.14 21.59 12.16
CA VAL A 461 10.03 22.55 12.25
C VAL A 461 9.53 22.88 10.84
N LEU A 462 8.24 22.63 10.60
CA LEU A 462 7.53 22.89 9.35
C LEU A 462 7.89 24.25 8.72
N ASN A 463 8.13 24.27 7.41
CA ASN A 463 8.62 25.42 6.62
C ASN A 463 10.05 25.91 6.92
N SER A 464 10.84 25.22 7.75
CA SER A 464 12.28 25.51 7.88
C SER A 464 13.04 25.21 6.60
N THR A 465 14.11 25.96 6.33
CA THR A 465 15.05 25.61 5.24
C THR A 465 16.02 24.53 5.70
N VAL A 466 15.92 23.34 5.09
CA VAL A 466 16.73 22.16 5.42
C VAL A 466 17.83 21.88 4.40
N ASP A 467 18.78 21.01 4.77
CA ASP A 467 19.79 20.49 3.84
C ASP A 467 19.44 19.12 3.23
N GLU A 468 20.42 18.45 2.62
CA GLU A 468 20.24 17.17 1.94
C GLU A 468 19.92 15.98 2.87
N ASN A 469 19.96 16.18 4.19
CA ASN A 469 19.65 15.19 5.23
C ASN A 469 18.47 15.62 6.13
N GLY A 470 17.65 16.59 5.71
CA GLY A 470 16.48 17.08 6.46
C GLY A 470 16.81 17.99 7.66
N CYS A 471 18.08 18.35 7.85
CA CYS A 471 18.47 19.13 9.01
C CYS A 471 18.36 20.64 8.76
N SER A 472 17.57 21.34 9.57
CA SER A 472 17.55 22.82 9.63
C SER A 472 18.73 23.38 10.44
N ALA A 473 19.02 24.67 10.29
CA ALA A 473 20.14 25.33 10.98
C ALA A 473 20.08 25.23 12.52
N VAL A 474 18.89 25.13 13.13
CA VAL A 474 18.76 24.99 14.60
C VAL A 474 19.05 23.57 15.11
N GLN A 475 19.08 22.56 14.23
CA GLN A 475 19.37 21.17 14.57
C GLN A 475 20.83 20.78 14.27
N ARG A 476 21.58 21.62 13.56
CA ARG A 476 22.96 21.36 13.16
C ARG A 476 23.94 22.11 14.05
N ASP A 477 25.06 21.46 14.27
CA ASP A 477 26.25 21.93 14.99
C ASP A 477 27.42 21.48 14.10
N SER A 478 27.83 22.37 13.21
CA SER A 478 28.61 22.02 12.01
C SER A 478 30.10 21.82 12.28
N ASP A 479 30.66 22.39 13.35
CA ASP A 479 32.05 22.19 13.80
C ASP A 479 32.18 21.51 15.19
N ASN A 480 31.07 21.32 15.92
CA ASN A 480 30.96 20.59 17.20
C ASN A 480 31.54 21.36 18.40
N ASP A 481 31.35 22.69 18.41
CA ASP A 481 31.67 23.59 19.52
C ASP A 481 30.65 23.47 20.68
N GLY A 482 29.37 23.29 20.36
CA GLY A 482 28.22 23.19 21.27
C GLY A 482 27.10 24.21 21.04
N LEU A 483 27.22 25.10 20.06
CA LEU A 483 26.14 25.95 19.57
C LEU A 483 25.47 25.32 18.33
N ASN A 484 24.48 25.99 17.76
CA ASN A 484 23.83 25.54 16.52
C ASN A 484 23.98 26.59 15.42
N ASP A 485 24.01 26.15 14.16
CA ASP A 485 24.28 27.00 12.99
C ASP A 485 23.35 28.24 12.86
N ALA A 486 22.26 28.30 13.62
CA ALA A 486 21.29 29.40 13.61
C ALA A 486 21.58 30.51 14.66
N VAL A 487 22.38 30.23 15.68
CA VAL A 487 22.78 31.20 16.73
C VAL A 487 24.29 31.36 16.86
N ASP A 488 25.05 30.39 16.36
CA ASP A 488 26.50 30.42 16.24
C ASP A 488 26.92 31.50 15.21
N PRO A 489 27.75 32.50 15.60
CA PRO A 489 28.23 33.52 14.67
C PRO A 489 29.28 32.99 13.67
N CYS A 490 29.93 31.86 14.00
CA CYS A 490 31.02 31.24 13.27
C CYS A 490 30.84 29.72 12.95
N PRO A 491 29.73 29.25 12.30
CA PRO A 491 29.34 27.81 12.21
C PRO A 491 30.26 26.81 11.51
N PHE A 492 31.50 27.18 11.18
CA PHE A 492 32.47 26.33 10.50
C PHE A 492 33.90 26.57 11.01
N SER A 493 34.07 27.01 12.26
CA SER A 493 35.35 27.38 12.86
C SER A 493 36.02 26.21 13.61
N GLU A 494 37.13 25.69 13.05
CA GLU A 494 37.86 24.59 13.69
C GLU A 494 38.98 25.11 14.62
N GLY A 495 38.67 25.41 15.88
CA GLY A 495 39.63 25.96 16.87
C GLY A 495 39.72 25.27 18.25
N GLN A 496 40.53 25.87 19.14
CA GLN A 496 40.67 25.53 20.58
C GLN A 496 41.02 26.77 21.44
N PHE A 497 41.00 27.95 20.83
CA PHE A 497 41.22 29.24 21.46
C PHE A 497 40.02 30.06 21.00
N ASP A 498 39.31 30.52 22.01
CA ASP A 498 37.98 31.08 22.05
C ASP A 498 37.97 31.73 23.44
N HIS A 499 38.07 33.06 23.49
CA HIS A 499 38.39 33.81 24.71
C HIS A 499 37.11 34.10 25.52
N ASP A 500 36.02 34.49 24.87
CA ASP A 500 34.73 34.81 25.49
C ASP A 500 33.78 33.59 25.66
N ASN A 501 33.92 32.55 24.82
CA ASN A 501 33.09 31.35 24.72
C ASN A 501 31.77 31.54 23.95
N ASP A 502 31.74 32.35 22.87
CA ASP A 502 30.59 32.51 21.96
C ASP A 502 30.55 31.55 20.74
N GLY A 503 31.56 30.70 20.56
CA GLY A 503 31.65 29.73 19.46
C GLY A 503 32.57 30.16 18.30
N CYS A 504 32.91 31.44 18.21
CA CYS A 504 34.01 31.90 17.37
C CYS A 504 35.39 31.52 17.96
N THR A 505 36.44 31.74 17.17
CA THR A 505 37.82 31.49 17.61
C THR A 505 38.65 32.72 17.32
N ASP A 506 39.67 33.02 18.14
CA ASP A 506 40.50 34.23 18.07
C ASP A 506 41.21 34.50 16.70
N GLU A 507 41.08 33.61 15.71
CA GLU A 507 41.57 33.82 14.34
C GLU A 507 40.48 34.27 13.33
N VAL A 508 39.19 34.21 13.71
CA VAL A 508 38.02 34.52 12.85
C VAL A 508 36.97 35.41 13.51
N ASP A 509 36.99 35.53 14.83
CA ASP A 509 36.26 36.54 15.58
C ASP A 509 36.74 37.96 15.21
N LEU A 510 35.96 38.96 15.62
CA LEU A 510 36.22 40.39 15.46
C LEU A 510 36.03 41.18 16.77
N ASP A 511 35.58 40.55 17.85
CA ASP A 511 35.27 41.12 19.18
C ASP A 511 35.62 40.05 20.24
N ASP A 512 36.92 39.73 20.37
CA ASP A 512 37.45 38.55 21.08
C ASP A 512 36.96 38.41 22.55
N ASP A 513 36.52 39.50 23.22
CA ASP A 513 36.00 39.50 24.58
C ASP A 513 34.52 39.94 24.75
N ASN A 514 33.83 40.26 23.65
CA ASN A 514 32.40 40.57 23.57
C ASN A 514 31.98 41.77 24.43
N ASP A 515 32.86 42.77 24.55
CA ASP A 515 32.55 44.04 25.21
C ASP A 515 31.67 44.97 24.33
N GLY A 516 31.66 44.74 23.02
CA GLY A 516 30.92 45.49 22.00
C GLY A 516 31.80 46.40 21.13
N VAL A 517 33.12 46.39 21.30
CA VAL A 517 34.11 47.12 20.51
C VAL A 517 34.97 46.13 19.71
N TYR A 518 35.00 46.26 18.39
CA TYR A 518 35.79 45.34 17.56
C TYR A 518 37.31 45.45 17.81
N ASP A 519 38.06 44.34 17.77
CA ASP A 519 39.53 44.23 18.03
C ASP A 519 40.42 45.23 17.26
N VAL A 520 39.89 45.81 16.19
CA VAL A 520 40.58 46.76 15.31
C VAL A 520 40.45 48.21 15.74
N ASP A 521 39.45 48.50 16.57
CA ASP A 521 39.08 49.81 17.10
C ASP A 521 39.17 49.84 18.65
N ASP A 522 39.32 48.68 19.32
CA ASP A 522 39.62 48.50 20.75
C ASP A 522 41.15 48.60 21.06
N GLU A 523 41.52 49.25 22.17
CA GLU A 523 42.92 49.32 22.67
C GLU A 523 43.29 48.15 23.62
N CYS A 524 42.31 47.36 24.08
CA CYS A 524 42.43 46.13 24.89
C CYS A 524 41.92 44.79 24.28
N PRO A 525 42.17 44.38 22.99
CA PRO A 525 41.46 43.28 22.26
C PRO A 525 41.43 41.84 22.79
N THR A 526 41.82 41.56 24.03
CA THR A 526 41.58 40.29 24.73
C THR A 526 41.46 40.58 26.24
N GLY A 527 40.67 41.57 26.62
CA GLY A 527 40.54 42.17 27.95
C GLY A 527 39.66 41.34 28.89
N PHE A 528 38.92 42.02 29.75
CA PHE A 528 37.87 41.39 30.55
C PHE A 528 36.67 41.00 29.67
N LEU A 529 35.96 39.93 30.03
CA LEU A 529 34.84 39.46 29.22
C LEU A 529 33.55 40.25 29.48
N GLY A 530 32.96 40.79 28.41
CA GLY A 530 31.62 41.36 28.35
C GLY A 530 31.52 42.84 28.76
N VAL A 531 30.58 43.54 28.09
CA VAL A 531 30.33 45.00 28.14
C VAL A 531 30.71 45.66 29.47
N HIS A 532 31.62 46.62 29.40
CA HIS A 532 32.22 47.25 30.57
C HIS A 532 31.34 48.34 31.20
N ASP A 533 30.99 48.13 32.49
CA ASP A 533 30.28 49.11 33.34
C ASP A 533 31.19 50.29 33.80
N GLN A 534 32.50 50.18 33.57
CA GLN A 534 33.58 51.05 34.06
C GLN A 534 34.71 51.10 33.02
N ASP A 535 34.34 51.66 31.87
CA ASP A 535 35.21 52.20 30.84
C ASP A 535 34.83 53.70 30.78
N LEU A 536 35.77 54.56 31.19
CA LEU A 536 35.51 55.98 31.45
C LEU A 536 35.70 56.85 30.20
N ASP A 537 36.55 56.45 29.26
CA ASP A 537 36.84 57.19 28.03
C ASP A 537 36.32 56.52 26.74
N MET A 538 35.85 55.28 26.83
CA MET A 538 35.18 54.49 25.80
C MET A 538 36.13 54.00 24.70
N ASP A 539 37.35 53.58 25.07
CA ASP A 539 38.35 52.98 24.17
C ASP A 539 38.29 51.44 24.08
N GLY A 540 37.41 50.79 24.85
CA GLY A 540 37.25 49.33 24.98
C GLY A 540 38.00 48.74 26.19
N CYS A 541 38.93 49.47 26.81
CA CYS A 541 39.59 49.03 28.03
C CYS A 541 38.77 49.32 29.30
N HIS A 542 38.67 48.36 30.22
CA HIS A 542 38.18 48.63 31.57
C HIS A 542 39.19 49.50 32.35
N ASP A 543 38.70 50.51 33.09
CA ASP A 543 39.35 51.36 34.12
C ASP A 543 40.48 50.73 34.99
N ASP A 544 40.46 49.40 35.18
CA ASP A 544 41.36 48.64 36.08
C ASP A 544 42.57 48.04 35.32
N GLU A 545 42.55 48.05 33.98
CA GLU A 545 43.64 47.61 33.09
C GLU A 545 44.10 48.64 32.06
N ASP A 546 43.31 49.68 31.80
CA ASP A 546 43.72 50.84 31.02
C ASP A 546 44.89 51.64 31.66
N SER A 547 45.66 52.33 30.81
CA SER A 547 46.81 53.18 31.12
C SER A 547 46.60 54.70 30.96
N ASP A 548 45.46 55.15 30.44
CA ASP A 548 45.08 56.55 30.19
C ASP A 548 43.60 56.80 30.60
N ILE A 549 43.25 56.44 31.85
CA ILE A 549 41.89 56.13 32.38
C ILE A 549 40.74 57.06 31.99
N ASP A 550 41.00 58.29 31.58
CA ASP A 550 39.97 59.25 31.18
C ASP A 550 40.13 59.80 29.75
N GLY A 551 41.05 59.23 28.96
CA GLY A 551 41.21 59.43 27.52
C GLY A 551 41.59 60.85 27.10
N ASP A 552 42.01 61.67 28.05
CA ASP A 552 42.24 63.10 27.89
C ASP A 552 43.49 63.40 27.01
N GLY A 553 44.35 62.40 26.83
CA GLY A 553 45.61 62.45 26.10
C GLY A 553 46.85 62.64 26.98
N LEU A 554 46.68 62.64 28.30
CA LEU A 554 47.72 62.65 29.31
C LEU A 554 47.67 61.39 30.19
N THR A 555 48.31 60.30 29.76
CA THR A 555 48.50 59.08 30.61
C THR A 555 48.68 59.41 32.10
N ASN A 556 48.10 58.63 33.01
CA ASN A 556 48.24 58.68 34.48
C ASN A 556 49.60 59.21 35.08
N GLU A 557 50.76 59.03 34.42
CA GLU A 557 52.08 59.60 34.85
C GLU A 557 52.30 61.09 34.43
N GLN A 558 51.49 61.64 33.54
CA GLN A 558 51.58 62.99 32.96
C GLN A 558 50.73 64.02 33.72
N GLU A 559 49.54 63.66 34.17
CA GLU A 559 48.62 64.51 34.94
C GLU A 559 49.19 64.91 36.30
N GLU A 560 49.87 63.98 37.00
CA GLU A 560 50.63 64.26 38.24
C GLU A 560 51.64 65.42 38.04
N GLN A 561 52.01 65.72 36.79
CA GLN A 561 52.94 66.79 36.40
C GLN A 561 52.25 68.09 35.95
N ALA A 562 51.04 68.01 35.37
CA ALA A 562 50.20 69.18 35.04
C ALA A 562 49.57 69.78 36.31
N GLY A 563 49.14 68.92 37.23
CA GLY A 563 48.47 69.28 38.48
C GLY A 563 46.98 68.91 38.52
N THR A 564 46.61 67.97 37.66
CA THR A 564 45.27 67.52 37.26
C THR A 564 44.96 66.15 37.90
N ASP A 565 43.74 65.60 37.78
CA ASP A 565 43.26 64.43 38.55
C ASP A 565 42.98 63.21 37.65
N GLU A 566 43.61 62.07 37.98
CA GLU A 566 43.83 60.84 37.15
C GLU A 566 42.58 60.04 36.70
N ARG A 567 41.38 60.64 36.80
CA ARG A 567 40.05 60.08 36.55
C ARG A 567 39.00 61.18 36.28
N ASP A 568 39.42 62.39 35.96
CA ASP A 568 38.59 63.58 35.85
C ASP A 568 39.22 64.48 34.80
N THR A 569 38.77 64.26 33.56
CA THR A 569 39.36 64.84 32.35
C THR A 569 39.57 66.35 32.40
N ASP A 570 38.81 67.06 33.22
CA ASP A 570 38.68 68.51 33.33
C ASP A 570 38.85 68.95 34.80
N SER A 571 40.10 69.10 35.24
CA SER A 571 40.44 69.21 36.66
C SER A 571 40.06 70.51 37.36
N ASP A 572 39.58 71.54 36.65
CA ASP A 572 39.07 72.76 37.27
C ASP A 572 37.56 73.01 37.10
N ASP A 573 36.82 72.01 36.61
CA ASP A 573 35.37 72.02 36.38
C ASP A 573 34.94 73.06 35.32
N ASP A 574 35.70 73.21 34.23
CA ASP A 574 35.50 74.21 33.17
C ASP A 574 35.09 73.64 31.80
N SER A 575 35.24 72.33 31.65
CA SER A 575 34.77 71.46 30.56
C SER A 575 35.62 71.44 29.30
N VAL A 576 36.93 71.72 29.41
CA VAL A 576 37.91 71.28 28.40
C VAL A 576 38.98 70.40 29.02
N ASN A 577 39.21 69.25 28.40
CA ASN A 577 40.10 68.25 28.94
C ASN A 577 41.54 68.77 29.10
N ASP A 578 42.20 68.43 30.20
CA ASP A 578 43.49 68.96 30.65
C ASP A 578 44.64 68.81 29.63
N GLY A 579 44.62 67.77 28.82
CA GLY A 579 45.54 67.48 27.70
C GLY A 579 45.30 68.35 26.46
N SER A 580 44.10 68.92 26.34
CA SER A 580 43.65 69.75 25.22
C SER A 580 43.42 71.23 25.58
N ASP A 581 43.26 71.55 26.86
CA ASP A 581 42.97 72.90 27.34
C ASP A 581 44.20 73.85 27.22
N ALA A 582 43.94 75.08 26.78
CA ALA A 582 44.93 76.15 26.79
C ALA A 582 45.09 76.80 28.19
N PHE A 583 44.12 76.61 29.09
CA PHE A 583 44.05 77.21 30.43
C PHE A 583 43.54 76.32 31.60
N PRO A 584 44.01 75.06 31.79
CA PRO A 584 43.43 74.01 32.69
C PRO A 584 43.51 74.26 34.21
N THR A 585 43.16 75.46 34.66
CA THR A 585 43.11 75.93 36.06
C THR A 585 42.38 77.29 36.24
N ASP A 586 41.80 77.90 35.19
CA ASP A 586 40.94 79.09 35.30
C ASP A 586 39.51 78.82 34.78
N PRO A 587 38.54 78.45 35.66
CA PRO A 587 37.29 77.81 35.24
C PRO A 587 36.23 78.75 34.68
N SER A 588 36.66 79.57 33.73
CA SER A 588 35.88 80.59 33.05
C SER A 588 36.44 80.98 31.69
N GLU A 589 37.60 80.48 31.24
CA GLU A 589 38.18 80.74 29.91
C GLU A 589 39.18 79.63 29.52
N TRP A 590 38.71 78.55 28.87
CA TRP A 590 39.50 77.37 28.44
C TRP A 590 40.14 77.49 27.05
N ASN A 591 39.37 77.97 26.08
CA ASN A 591 39.79 77.97 24.68
C ASN A 591 39.78 79.40 24.09
N ASP A 592 40.59 79.60 23.05
CA ASP A 592 40.84 80.86 22.31
C ASP A 592 40.91 80.43 20.83
N ALA A 593 39.77 79.93 20.34
CA ALA A 593 39.78 78.80 19.42
C ALA A 593 40.05 79.15 17.95
N ASP A 594 39.69 80.36 17.54
CA ASP A 594 40.14 80.96 16.27
C ASP A 594 41.44 81.78 16.41
N ALA A 595 41.95 81.88 17.64
CA ALA A 595 43.08 82.68 18.10
C ALA A 595 42.95 84.20 17.86
N ASP A 596 41.73 84.76 17.90
CA ASP A 596 41.48 86.21 17.83
C ASP A 596 41.74 86.94 19.16
N GLY A 597 41.69 86.22 20.29
CA GLY A 597 41.96 86.71 21.64
C GLY A 597 40.73 87.09 22.48
N CYS A 598 39.53 86.68 22.08
CA CYS A 598 38.40 86.49 22.99
C CYS A 598 38.46 85.07 23.57
N GLY A 599 38.45 84.95 24.90
CA GLY A 599 38.22 83.64 25.54
C GLY A 599 36.77 83.23 25.32
N ASP A 600 36.57 81.95 25.00
CA ASP A 600 35.35 81.52 24.33
C ASP A 600 34.06 81.81 25.12
N ASN A 601 34.15 81.84 26.45
CA ASN A 601 33.01 81.95 27.37
C ASN A 601 32.36 83.34 27.46
N LYS A 602 32.84 84.27 26.64
CA LYS A 602 32.22 85.59 26.50
C LYS A 602 31.92 85.96 25.05
N ASP A 603 32.25 85.11 24.10
CA ASP A 603 31.81 85.26 22.73
C ASP A 603 30.53 84.45 22.52
N ALA A 604 29.69 84.89 21.58
CA ALA A 604 28.56 84.07 21.13
C ALA A 604 28.99 83.14 19.97
N PHE A 605 30.10 83.45 19.27
CA PHE A 605 30.62 82.65 18.16
C PHE A 605 32.16 82.47 18.24
N PRO A 606 32.68 81.79 19.29
CA PRO A 606 34.10 81.86 19.65
C PRO A 606 35.10 81.30 18.63
N PHE A 607 34.61 80.47 17.71
CA PHE A 607 35.40 79.72 16.74
C PHE A 607 35.37 80.36 15.33
N ASN A 608 34.68 81.49 15.18
CA ASN A 608 34.42 82.14 13.91
C ASN A 608 34.83 83.62 13.95
N ALA A 609 36.05 83.91 13.51
CA ALA A 609 36.69 85.24 13.46
C ALA A 609 35.95 86.33 12.66
N GLU A 610 34.73 86.05 12.20
CA GLU A 610 33.86 86.90 11.38
C GLU A 610 32.47 87.16 12.04
N GLU A 611 32.11 86.48 13.15
CA GLU A 611 30.82 86.53 13.87
C GLU A 611 30.99 86.79 15.40
N CYS A 612 29.98 87.38 16.08
CA CYS A 612 29.98 87.51 17.56
C CYS A 612 28.59 87.69 18.23
N PHE A 613 27.45 87.61 17.52
CA PHE A 613 26.11 87.95 18.09
C PHE A 613 24.94 87.17 17.47
N ASP A 614 23.95 86.90 18.31
CA ASP A 614 22.72 86.14 18.08
C ASP A 614 21.52 86.97 18.63
N SER A 615 20.41 87.05 17.87
CA SER A 615 19.30 88.01 18.08
C SER A 615 18.09 87.48 18.84
N ASP A 616 17.68 86.24 18.64
CA ASP A 616 16.59 85.56 19.37
C ASP A 616 17.12 84.60 20.45
N GLY A 617 18.38 84.16 20.34
CA GLY A 617 19.11 83.48 21.40
C GLY A 617 19.20 81.96 21.24
N ASP A 618 19.08 81.45 20.01
CA ASP A 618 19.02 80.02 19.70
C ASP A 618 20.41 79.37 19.47
N GLY A 619 21.47 80.18 19.33
CA GLY A 619 22.83 79.73 19.14
C GLY A 619 23.34 79.74 17.69
N VAL A 620 22.51 80.10 16.68
CA VAL A 620 22.98 80.30 15.30
C VAL A 620 23.17 81.79 15.01
N GLY A 621 24.24 82.12 14.28
CA GLY A 621 24.55 83.52 13.98
C GLY A 621 23.51 84.12 13.03
N ASP A 622 23.08 85.36 13.30
CA ASP A 622 22.09 86.14 12.53
C ASP A 622 22.24 86.10 10.98
N ASN A 623 23.41 85.72 10.46
CA ASN A 623 23.73 85.66 9.03
C ASN A 623 23.71 84.24 8.42
N GLU A 624 23.66 83.18 9.22
CA GLU A 624 23.65 81.77 8.79
C GLU A 624 22.28 81.09 9.02
N ASP A 625 21.54 81.52 10.03
CA ASP A 625 20.20 81.05 10.38
C ASP A 625 19.14 81.27 9.27
N LEU A 626 18.28 80.26 9.07
CA LEU A 626 17.16 80.27 8.12
C LEU A 626 15.84 80.82 8.70
N PHE A 627 15.66 80.86 10.03
CA PHE A 627 14.47 81.39 10.70
C PHE A 627 14.75 82.45 11.82
N PRO A 628 15.43 83.59 11.56
CA PRO A 628 16.01 84.50 12.60
C PRO A 628 15.05 85.40 13.37
N THR A 629 13.91 84.84 13.76
CA THR A 629 12.94 85.39 14.72
C THR A 629 12.18 84.31 15.51
N ASP A 630 12.51 83.02 15.35
CA ASP A 630 11.84 81.90 16.01
C ASP A 630 12.88 81.12 16.83
N ASP A 631 12.93 81.35 18.14
CA ASP A 631 13.92 80.78 19.09
C ASP A 631 13.79 79.27 19.29
N SER A 632 13.06 78.60 18.39
CA SER A 632 12.80 77.18 18.37
C SER A 632 13.08 76.49 17.03
N GLU A 633 13.57 77.17 15.99
CA GLU A 633 13.98 76.55 14.71
C GLU A 633 15.10 77.37 14.06
N TRP A 634 16.20 76.74 13.62
CA TRP A 634 17.35 77.45 13.01
C TRP A 634 17.80 76.89 11.65
N ALA A 635 17.41 75.65 11.33
CA ALA A 635 17.77 74.92 10.12
C ALA A 635 16.56 74.19 9.53
N ASP A 636 16.62 73.96 8.22
CA ASP A 636 15.65 73.26 7.37
C ASP A 636 16.47 72.62 6.25
N GLN A 637 17.06 71.45 6.56
CA GLN A 637 18.14 70.87 5.76
C GLN A 637 17.62 70.18 4.49
N ASP A 638 16.39 69.68 4.47
CA ASP A 638 15.78 69.07 3.28
C ASP A 638 14.76 69.94 2.51
N GLY A 639 14.23 70.99 3.13
CA GLY A 639 13.32 71.95 2.52
C GLY A 639 11.83 71.62 2.62
N ASP A 640 11.39 70.75 3.53
CA ASP A 640 9.97 70.43 3.73
C ASP A 640 9.18 71.55 4.45
N GLY A 641 9.86 72.31 5.31
CA GLY A 641 9.33 73.46 6.04
C GLY A 641 8.83 73.20 7.46
N VAL A 642 9.08 72.00 8.01
CA VAL A 642 9.39 71.78 9.44
C VAL A 642 10.88 72.14 9.64
N GLY A 643 11.26 72.59 10.83
CA GLY A 643 12.68 72.83 11.14
C GLY A 643 13.32 71.61 11.80
N ASP A 644 14.63 71.48 11.66
CA ASP A 644 15.39 70.25 11.94
C ASP A 644 15.24 69.70 13.38
N ASN A 645 14.70 70.46 14.34
CA ASN A 645 14.52 70.00 15.72
C ASN A 645 13.08 69.59 16.09
N SER A 646 12.09 70.01 15.30
CA SER A 646 10.71 69.50 15.35
C SER A 646 10.47 68.37 14.34
N ASP A 647 11.40 68.19 13.41
CA ASP A 647 11.42 67.14 12.40
C ASP A 647 12.20 65.92 12.90
N GLU A 648 11.52 64.77 12.98
CA GLU A 648 12.13 63.51 13.42
C GLU A 648 12.94 62.82 12.29
N CYS A 649 12.90 63.37 11.08
CA CYS A 649 13.57 62.89 9.88
C CYS A 649 14.29 63.99 9.07
N PHE A 650 14.69 65.10 9.71
CA PHE A 650 15.32 66.36 9.21
C PHE A 650 16.29 66.35 8.00
N LEU A 651 16.74 65.19 7.52
CA LEU A 651 17.56 65.03 6.30
C LEU A 651 16.76 64.51 5.09
N VAL A 652 15.49 64.13 5.26
CA VAL A 652 14.70 63.34 4.31
C VAL A 652 13.26 63.84 4.23
N PHE A 653 13.05 64.85 3.37
CA PHE A 653 11.78 65.53 3.09
C PHE A 653 10.56 64.64 3.35
N GLY A 654 9.74 65.04 4.31
CA GLY A 654 8.57 64.29 4.72
C GLY A 654 7.25 65.04 4.58
N THR A 655 6.19 64.37 5.00
CA THR A 655 4.85 64.97 5.22
C THR A 655 4.06 64.30 6.35
N SER A 656 4.62 63.29 7.02
CA SER A 656 3.98 62.57 8.11
C SER A 656 3.61 63.50 9.27
N LEU A 657 2.62 63.09 10.05
CA LEU A 657 2.19 63.77 11.29
C LEU A 657 2.64 63.02 12.55
N VAL A 658 2.92 61.72 12.44
CA VAL A 658 3.38 60.85 13.54
C VAL A 658 4.42 59.84 13.05
N PRO A 659 5.70 59.94 13.45
CA PRO A 659 6.39 61.16 13.87
C PRO A 659 6.25 62.31 12.84
N LEU A 660 6.59 63.55 13.20
CA LEU A 660 6.43 64.72 12.32
C LEU A 660 7.66 64.88 11.39
N GLY A 661 7.43 65.24 10.12
CA GLY A 661 8.50 65.59 9.16
C GLY A 661 9.16 64.38 8.45
N CYS A 662 8.66 63.17 8.69
CA CYS A 662 9.17 61.96 8.05
C CYS A 662 8.46 61.61 6.72
N PRO A 663 9.11 60.77 5.88
CA PRO A 663 8.48 60.14 4.73
C PRO A 663 7.19 59.40 5.11
N ASP A 664 6.15 59.69 4.34
CA ASP A 664 4.80 59.12 4.42
C ASP A 664 4.42 58.82 2.96
N PHE A 665 4.53 57.55 2.56
CA PHE A 665 4.50 57.14 1.16
C PHE A 665 3.08 57.10 0.57
N ASP A 666 2.05 56.81 1.37
CA ASP A 666 0.66 56.70 0.92
C ASP A 666 -0.27 57.85 1.35
N GLY A 667 0.13 58.64 2.36
CA GLY A 667 -0.49 59.89 2.77
C GLY A 667 -1.54 59.75 3.87
N ASP A 668 -1.48 58.72 4.71
CA ASP A 668 -2.41 58.50 5.82
C ASP A 668 -2.09 59.40 7.05
N GLY A 669 -0.82 59.77 7.23
CA GLY A 669 -0.30 60.62 8.29
C GLY A 669 0.66 59.95 9.28
N TYR A 670 0.89 58.64 9.20
CA TYR A 670 1.98 57.94 9.86
C TYR A 670 3.24 57.95 8.97
N ALA A 671 4.41 57.77 9.56
CA ALA A 671 5.66 57.70 8.81
C ALA A 671 6.02 56.25 8.44
N ASP A 672 6.65 56.06 7.28
CA ASP A 672 7.06 54.74 6.74
C ASP A 672 7.89 53.88 7.74
N ALA A 673 8.50 54.50 8.75
CA ALA A 673 9.34 53.85 9.77
C ALA A 673 8.60 53.38 11.03
N VAL A 674 7.36 53.84 11.27
CA VAL A 674 6.52 53.44 12.42
C VAL A 674 5.17 52.87 11.98
N ASP A 675 4.89 52.94 10.69
CA ASP A 675 3.75 52.34 10.03
C ASP A 675 4.05 50.87 9.70
N ALA A 676 3.18 49.96 10.14
CA ALA A 676 3.28 48.53 9.82
C ALA A 676 2.96 48.22 8.35
N PHE A 677 2.22 49.11 7.66
CA PHE A 677 1.79 48.96 6.28
C PHE A 677 2.03 50.24 5.43
N PRO A 678 3.30 50.68 5.19
CA PRO A 678 3.66 51.94 4.50
C PRO A 678 3.23 52.12 3.02
N THR A 679 2.24 51.36 2.55
CA THR A 679 1.69 51.44 1.20
C THR A 679 0.16 51.26 1.14
N ASP A 680 -0.53 51.04 2.28
CA ASP A 680 -1.99 51.00 2.36
C ASP A 680 -2.54 52.09 3.31
N PRO A 681 -3.10 53.21 2.78
CA PRO A 681 -3.49 54.38 3.57
C PRO A 681 -4.79 54.19 4.38
N PHE A 682 -5.05 52.96 4.81
CA PHE A 682 -6.15 52.52 5.67
C PHE A 682 -5.69 51.66 6.85
N GLU A 683 -4.44 51.19 6.87
CA GLU A 683 -3.85 50.37 7.93
C GLU A 683 -2.50 50.97 8.34
N TRP A 684 -2.24 51.09 9.65
CA TRP A 684 -1.01 51.70 10.16
C TRP A 684 -0.44 50.99 11.40
N ASN A 685 -1.12 49.95 11.89
CA ASN A 685 -0.76 49.24 13.12
C ASN A 685 -1.13 47.75 12.96
N ASP A 686 -0.23 46.90 13.43
CA ASP A 686 -0.37 45.45 13.57
C ASP A 686 -0.09 45.14 15.04
N SER A 687 -1.13 44.85 15.82
CA SER A 687 -1.05 44.75 17.28
C SER A 687 -0.49 43.41 17.79
N ASP A 688 -0.45 42.37 16.96
CA ASP A 688 -0.01 41.02 17.37
C ASP A 688 1.03 40.37 16.44
N GLY A 689 1.26 40.92 15.25
CA GLY A 689 2.38 40.64 14.37
C GLY A 689 2.11 39.60 13.28
N ASP A 690 0.85 39.35 12.92
CA ASP A 690 0.48 38.36 11.91
C ASP A 690 0.56 38.87 10.45
N GLY A 691 0.72 40.18 10.26
CA GLY A 691 0.79 40.83 8.95
C GLY A 691 -0.56 41.27 8.36
N PHE A 692 -1.64 41.28 9.15
CA PHE A 692 -2.91 41.94 8.83
C PHE A 692 -3.09 43.22 9.67
N GLY A 693 -3.74 44.23 9.09
CA GLY A 693 -3.90 45.53 9.73
C GLY A 693 -5.10 45.58 10.68
N ASP A 694 -4.90 46.16 11.87
CA ASP A 694 -5.87 46.29 12.97
C ASP A 694 -7.28 46.78 12.56
N ASN A 695 -7.44 47.55 11.47
CA ASN A 695 -8.76 48.05 11.04
C ASN A 695 -9.50 47.07 10.10
N SER A 696 -8.79 46.13 9.49
CA SER A 696 -9.32 45.10 8.59
C SER A 696 -9.52 43.74 9.25
N ASP A 697 -8.73 43.47 10.28
CA ASP A 697 -8.69 42.24 11.05
C ASP A 697 -9.89 42.08 12.01
N ALA A 698 -10.43 40.86 12.08
CA ALA A 698 -11.49 40.45 13.00
C ALA A 698 -11.01 40.20 14.45
N PHE A 699 -9.75 39.80 14.67
CA PHE A 699 -9.16 39.53 15.98
C PHE A 699 -7.77 40.19 16.20
N PRO A 700 -7.66 41.55 16.25
CA PRO A 700 -6.38 42.29 16.32
C PRO A 700 -5.52 42.17 17.59
N ASN A 701 -5.59 41.04 18.30
CA ASN A 701 -4.77 40.70 19.47
C ASN A 701 -4.50 39.17 19.53
N ASP A 702 -4.68 38.43 18.43
CA ASP A 702 -4.54 36.98 18.32
C ASP A 702 -3.88 36.60 16.99
N SER A 703 -2.54 36.57 16.99
CA SER A 703 -1.66 36.43 15.81
C SER A 703 -1.76 35.13 15.02
N PHE A 704 -2.86 34.39 15.19
CA PHE A 704 -3.16 33.14 14.52
C PHE A 704 -4.49 33.19 13.75
N ASP A 705 -5.33 34.23 13.91
CA ASP A 705 -6.65 34.34 13.29
C ASP A 705 -6.98 35.79 12.90
N TRP A 706 -7.08 36.09 11.61
CA TRP A 706 -7.43 37.43 11.11
C TRP A 706 -8.86 37.56 10.55
N SER A 707 -9.61 36.46 10.48
CA SER A 707 -10.88 36.34 9.74
C SER A 707 -11.88 35.41 10.44
N ASP A 708 -13.17 35.75 10.34
CA ASP A 708 -14.33 35.02 10.86
C ASP A 708 -15.42 35.06 9.76
N MET A 709 -15.47 34.04 8.91
CA MET A 709 -16.20 34.08 7.64
C MET A 709 -17.71 33.76 7.78
N ASP A 710 -18.11 33.00 8.78
CA ASP A 710 -19.52 32.68 9.05
C ASP A 710 -20.11 33.40 10.28
N ASN A 711 -19.27 34.13 11.02
CA ASN A 711 -19.59 35.01 12.14
C ASN A 711 -19.95 34.26 13.44
N ASP A 712 -19.29 33.15 13.74
CA ASP A 712 -19.49 32.35 14.96
C ASP A 712 -18.61 32.78 16.17
N SER A 713 -17.53 33.53 15.91
CA SER A 713 -16.48 34.02 16.84
C SER A 713 -15.33 33.07 17.24
N TYR A 714 -15.22 31.90 16.61
CA TYR A 714 -13.94 31.28 16.30
C TYR A 714 -13.35 31.92 15.04
N GLY A 715 -12.03 31.83 14.87
CA GLY A 715 -11.34 32.36 13.69
C GLY A 715 -11.01 31.27 12.69
N ASP A 716 -11.03 31.64 11.40
CA ASP A 716 -11.01 30.72 10.25
C ASP A 716 -9.80 29.76 10.21
N ASN A 717 -8.70 30.03 10.94
CA ASN A 717 -7.51 29.16 10.95
C ASN A 717 -7.50 28.15 12.11
N ARG A 718 -8.25 28.41 13.19
CA ARG A 718 -8.44 27.46 14.31
C ARG A 718 -9.78 26.74 14.27
N ASP A 719 -10.72 27.24 13.46
CA ASP A 719 -12.00 26.61 13.22
C ASP A 719 -11.85 25.42 12.23
N ALA A 720 -12.33 24.24 12.63
CA ALA A 720 -12.34 23.05 11.77
C ALA A 720 -13.39 23.14 10.63
N PHE A 721 -14.41 23.99 10.77
CA PHE A 721 -15.51 24.21 9.85
C PHE A 721 -15.80 25.71 9.58
N PRO A 722 -14.87 26.50 8.98
CA PRO A 722 -14.98 27.98 8.80
C PRO A 722 -16.13 28.52 7.92
N PHE A 723 -17.13 27.70 7.62
CA PHE A 723 -18.32 28.04 6.84
C PHE A 723 -19.63 27.53 7.46
N ASP A 724 -19.59 26.85 8.62
CA ASP A 724 -20.76 26.42 9.38
C ASP A 724 -20.67 26.80 10.87
N ALA A 725 -21.13 28.02 11.19
CA ALA A 725 -21.32 28.62 12.52
C ALA A 725 -22.19 27.82 13.54
N SER A 726 -22.36 26.51 13.35
CA SER A 726 -22.83 25.56 14.36
C SER A 726 -21.82 24.47 14.74
N GLU A 727 -20.68 24.39 14.06
CA GLU A 727 -19.53 23.52 14.36
C GLU A 727 -18.24 24.33 14.30
N TRP A 728 -17.32 24.13 15.24
CA TRP A 728 -16.05 24.88 15.30
C TRP A 728 -14.85 24.02 15.75
N ASN A 729 -15.10 22.76 16.12
CA ASN A 729 -14.10 21.84 16.66
C ASN A 729 -14.40 20.41 16.16
N ASP A 730 -13.32 19.70 15.82
CA ASP A 730 -13.31 18.30 15.41
C ASP A 730 -12.23 17.62 16.28
N THR A 731 -12.65 16.92 17.32
CA THR A 731 -11.75 16.43 18.38
C THR A 731 -10.94 15.20 17.98
N ASP A 732 -11.43 14.39 17.04
CA ASP A 732 -10.79 13.15 16.60
C ASP A 732 -10.44 13.09 15.10
N LEU A 733 -10.81 14.14 14.34
CA LEU A 733 -10.44 14.42 12.95
C LEU A 733 -11.18 13.54 11.93
N ASP A 734 -12.42 13.17 12.23
CA ASP A 734 -13.28 12.35 11.36
C ASP A 734 -14.08 13.16 10.32
N THR A 735 -14.01 14.50 10.36
CA THR A 735 -14.73 15.49 9.54
C THR A 735 -16.20 15.75 9.90
N VAL A 736 -16.67 15.27 11.06
CA VAL A 736 -17.96 15.62 11.67
C VAL A 736 -17.71 16.47 12.92
N GLY A 737 -18.37 17.63 13.00
CA GLY A 737 -18.16 18.55 14.12
C GLY A 737 -18.70 18.02 15.45
N ASP A 738 -17.97 18.31 16.53
CA ASP A 738 -18.25 17.90 17.92
C ASP A 738 -19.70 18.12 18.39
N ASN A 739 -20.47 19.07 17.82
CA ASN A 739 -21.85 19.34 18.22
C ASN A 739 -22.90 18.49 17.49
N GLN A 740 -22.54 17.89 16.35
CA GLN A 740 -23.39 16.95 15.59
C GLN A 740 -22.98 15.50 15.78
N ASP A 741 -21.72 15.24 16.10
CA ASP A 741 -21.19 13.91 16.38
C ASP A 741 -21.75 13.33 17.69
N ALA A 742 -22.08 12.03 17.65
CA ALA A 742 -22.49 11.22 18.79
C ALA A 742 -21.31 10.72 19.65
N PHE A 743 -20.10 10.55 19.09
CA PHE A 743 -18.90 10.10 19.79
C PHE A 743 -17.63 10.94 19.48
N PRO A 744 -17.55 12.23 19.91
CA PRO A 744 -16.47 13.20 19.58
C PRO A 744 -15.08 12.92 20.17
N THR A 745 -14.65 11.66 20.17
CA THR A 745 -13.34 11.14 20.60
C THR A 745 -13.01 9.78 19.96
N ASP A 746 -13.87 9.24 19.09
CA ASP A 746 -13.70 7.98 18.38
C ASP A 746 -13.94 8.20 16.86
N PRO A 747 -12.87 8.41 16.07
CA PRO A 747 -12.99 8.79 14.66
C PRO A 747 -13.43 7.64 13.75
N THR A 748 -13.93 6.55 14.35
CA THR A 748 -14.58 5.44 13.65
C THR A 748 -16.10 5.46 13.79
N GLU A 749 -16.67 6.34 14.62
CA GLU A 749 -18.10 6.35 14.96
C GLU A 749 -18.68 7.76 15.11
N TRP A 750 -19.43 8.24 14.11
CA TRP A 750 -20.08 9.56 14.17
C TRP A 750 -21.61 9.53 14.41
N MET A 751 -22.22 8.33 14.45
CA MET A 751 -23.68 8.18 14.45
C MET A 751 -24.12 7.04 15.38
N ASP A 752 -25.15 7.33 16.19
CA ASP A 752 -25.88 6.38 17.04
C ASP A 752 -27.36 6.46 16.64
N SER A 753 -27.79 5.55 15.74
CA SER A 753 -29.10 5.62 15.07
C SER A 753 -30.28 5.28 15.99
N ASP A 754 -30.08 4.56 17.09
CA ASP A 754 -31.15 4.16 18.02
C ASP A 754 -30.96 4.57 19.50
N ALA A 755 -29.84 5.22 19.80
CA ALA A 755 -29.44 5.83 21.07
C ALA A 755 -29.14 4.83 22.20
N ASP A 756 -28.48 3.72 21.89
CA ASP A 756 -28.06 2.70 22.85
C ASP A 756 -26.63 2.88 23.40
N GLY A 757 -25.81 3.69 22.71
CA GLY A 757 -24.42 4.01 23.07
C GLY A 757 -23.35 3.19 22.37
N CYS A 758 -23.71 2.43 21.34
CA CYS A 758 -22.82 1.82 20.37
C CYS A 758 -22.92 2.58 19.03
N GLY A 759 -21.80 2.72 18.31
CA GLY A 759 -21.77 3.46 17.04
C GLY A 759 -22.19 2.60 15.85
N ASP A 760 -22.86 3.22 14.88
CA ASP A 760 -23.48 2.57 13.72
C ASP A 760 -22.48 1.76 12.83
N ASN A 761 -21.17 2.02 12.90
CA ASN A 761 -20.18 1.33 12.06
C ASN A 761 -19.67 0.00 12.69
N ALA A 762 -19.54 -0.06 14.01
CA ALA A 762 -19.17 -1.24 14.78
C ALA A 762 -20.37 -2.05 15.25
N ASP A 763 -21.56 -1.43 15.37
CA ASP A 763 -22.78 -2.12 15.75
C ASP A 763 -23.28 -3.06 14.63
N VAL A 764 -23.49 -4.32 15.00
CA VAL A 764 -24.04 -5.36 14.12
C VAL A 764 -25.55 -5.17 13.88
N TRP A 765 -26.24 -4.45 14.78
CA TRP A 765 -27.67 -4.09 14.67
C TRP A 765 -27.96 -2.60 14.97
N PRO A 766 -27.55 -1.64 14.10
CA PRO A 766 -27.72 -0.16 14.30
C PRO A 766 -29.15 0.40 14.39
N LEU A 767 -30.15 -0.45 14.63
CA LEU A 767 -31.58 -0.12 14.78
C LEU A 767 -32.30 -1.00 15.84
N ASP A 768 -31.59 -1.85 16.59
CA ASP A 768 -32.12 -2.60 17.74
C ASP A 768 -31.35 -2.24 19.04
N PRO A 769 -31.86 -1.30 19.88
CA PRO A 769 -31.15 -0.68 21.01
C PRO A 769 -31.05 -1.59 22.25
N LEU A 770 -30.72 -2.86 22.01
CA LEU A 770 -30.62 -3.97 22.93
C LEU A 770 -29.44 -4.90 22.57
N GLU A 771 -28.81 -4.77 21.40
CA GLU A 771 -27.79 -5.71 20.89
C GLU A 771 -26.72 -4.99 20.04
N CYS A 772 -25.59 -4.61 20.64
CA CYS A 772 -24.49 -3.98 19.89
C CYS A 772 -23.58 -4.94 19.10
N GLY A 773 -23.68 -6.25 19.29
CA GLY A 773 -22.61 -7.16 18.85
C GLY A 773 -22.90 -8.65 18.96
N ASP A 774 -22.18 -9.39 18.12
CA ASP A 774 -22.23 -10.83 17.93
C ASP A 774 -20.80 -11.36 17.98
N ARG A 775 -20.37 -11.88 19.13
CA ARG A 775 -18.94 -12.19 19.35
C ARG A 775 -18.49 -13.48 18.68
N ASP A 776 -19.41 -14.42 18.42
CA ASP A 776 -19.09 -15.70 17.79
C ASP A 776 -19.61 -15.86 16.36
N PHE A 777 -20.40 -14.89 15.89
CA PHE A 777 -20.90 -14.70 14.54
C PHE A 777 -21.96 -15.74 14.11
N ASP A 778 -22.86 -16.13 15.01
CA ASP A 778 -23.95 -17.07 14.72
C ASP A 778 -25.28 -16.41 14.29
N GLY A 779 -25.39 -15.09 14.47
CA GLY A 779 -26.57 -14.28 14.13
C GLY A 779 -27.54 -14.04 15.28
N VAL A 780 -27.14 -14.32 16.52
CA VAL A 780 -27.86 -13.98 17.76
C VAL A 780 -27.00 -13.02 18.59
N GLY A 781 -27.56 -11.88 19.00
CA GLY A 781 -26.81 -10.86 19.75
C GLY A 781 -26.38 -11.31 21.15
N ASP A 782 -25.22 -10.81 21.59
CA ASP A 782 -24.54 -11.14 22.85
C ASP A 782 -25.44 -11.02 24.11
N ASN A 783 -26.49 -10.18 24.12
CA ASN A 783 -27.34 -9.97 25.29
C ASN A 783 -28.52 -10.94 25.39
N ILE A 784 -29.03 -11.47 24.27
CA ILE A 784 -30.08 -12.50 24.24
C ILE A 784 -29.53 -13.93 24.13
N ASP A 785 -28.30 -14.09 23.64
CA ASP A 785 -27.62 -15.37 23.59
C ASP A 785 -27.28 -15.91 25.00
N ALA A 786 -27.57 -17.20 25.21
CA ALA A 786 -27.21 -17.95 26.41
C ALA A 786 -25.71 -18.36 26.46
N PHE A 787 -25.00 -18.44 25.33
CA PHE A 787 -23.58 -18.80 25.27
C PHE A 787 -22.75 -17.95 24.25
N PRO A 788 -22.57 -16.62 24.46
CA PRO A 788 -21.95 -15.65 23.52
C PRO A 788 -20.46 -15.83 23.17
N ASP A 789 -19.91 -17.03 23.30
CA ASP A 789 -18.55 -17.39 22.91
C ASP A 789 -18.56 -18.75 22.14
N SER A 790 -19.72 -19.19 21.63
CA SER A 790 -20.00 -20.53 21.10
C SER A 790 -21.10 -20.56 20.01
N ALA A 791 -20.72 -20.23 18.77
CA ALA A 791 -21.54 -20.19 17.53
C ALA A 791 -22.21 -21.51 17.08
N LEU A 792 -22.30 -22.48 17.98
CA LEU A 792 -23.02 -23.72 17.83
C LEU A 792 -24.20 -23.84 18.79
N GLU A 793 -24.31 -23.02 19.85
CA GLU A 793 -25.25 -23.20 20.96
C GLU A 793 -25.78 -21.82 21.42
N TRP A 794 -26.92 -21.33 20.93
CA TRP A 794 -27.42 -20.00 21.32
C TRP A 794 -28.58 -20.00 22.35
N LEU A 795 -29.02 -21.19 22.78
CA LEU A 795 -30.25 -21.36 23.56
C LEU A 795 -30.09 -22.42 24.66
N ASP A 796 -30.48 -22.06 25.89
CA ASP A 796 -30.67 -22.96 27.04
C ASP A 796 -32.15 -22.94 27.44
N SER A 797 -32.94 -23.86 26.88
CA SER A 797 -34.41 -23.88 27.01
C SER A 797 -34.92 -24.22 28.42
N ASP A 798 -34.10 -24.82 29.30
CA ASP A 798 -34.50 -25.19 30.67
C ASP A 798 -33.64 -24.61 31.80
N GLY A 799 -32.57 -23.89 31.45
CA GLY A 799 -31.75 -23.07 32.34
C GLY A 799 -30.74 -23.86 33.17
N ASP A 800 -30.27 -25.00 32.66
CA ASP A 800 -29.39 -25.91 33.40
C ASP A 800 -27.88 -25.74 33.07
N GLY A 801 -27.54 -24.86 32.13
CA GLY A 801 -26.19 -24.50 31.74
C GLY A 801 -25.54 -25.49 30.77
N LEU A 802 -26.33 -26.18 29.95
CA LEU A 802 -25.91 -26.92 28.76
C LEU A 802 -26.85 -26.54 27.63
N GLY A 803 -26.31 -26.09 26.49
CA GLY A 803 -27.14 -25.63 25.38
C GLY A 803 -27.96 -26.73 24.71
N ASP A 804 -29.02 -26.33 24.03
CA ASP A 804 -30.07 -27.20 23.48
C ASP A 804 -29.58 -28.24 22.47
N ASN A 805 -28.39 -28.08 21.85
CA ASN A 805 -27.83 -29.08 20.94
C ASN A 805 -26.72 -29.94 21.55
N SER A 806 -26.18 -29.56 22.69
CA SER A 806 -25.37 -30.45 23.55
C SER A 806 -26.21 -31.26 24.54
N ASP A 807 -27.40 -30.79 24.92
CA ASP A 807 -28.31 -31.55 25.77
C ASP A 807 -29.13 -32.58 24.97
N LEU A 808 -29.21 -33.81 25.49
CA LEU A 808 -30.07 -34.86 24.95
C LEU A 808 -31.53 -34.73 25.41
N PHE A 809 -31.80 -33.90 26.41
CA PHE A 809 -33.13 -33.64 26.97
C PHE A 809 -33.37 -32.14 27.24
N PRO A 810 -33.36 -31.25 26.22
CA PRO A 810 -33.33 -29.77 26.36
C PRO A 810 -34.56 -29.08 27.01
N ASN A 811 -35.39 -29.82 27.74
CA ASN A 811 -36.62 -29.35 28.39
C ASN A 811 -36.81 -30.00 29.79
N ASP A 812 -35.78 -30.64 30.34
CA ASP A 812 -35.71 -31.22 31.68
C ASP A 812 -34.34 -30.92 32.31
N SER A 813 -34.26 -29.80 33.04
CA SER A 813 -33.06 -29.30 33.77
C SER A 813 -32.51 -30.22 34.87
N SER A 814 -32.95 -31.47 34.92
CA SER A 814 -32.38 -32.55 35.72
C SER A 814 -31.67 -33.62 34.89
N ALA A 815 -31.59 -33.51 33.56
CA ALA A 815 -31.47 -34.66 32.66
C ALA A 815 -30.40 -34.57 31.53
N LYS A 816 -29.32 -33.80 31.66
CA LYS A 816 -28.25 -33.58 30.63
C LYS A 816 -27.74 -34.74 29.74
N TYR A 817 -27.70 -35.99 30.24
CA TYR A 817 -26.93 -37.08 29.61
C TYR A 817 -27.63 -38.43 29.66
N ASP A 818 -27.52 -39.20 28.57
CA ASP A 818 -27.81 -40.63 28.48
C ASP A 818 -26.50 -41.37 28.12
N SER A 819 -25.97 -42.16 29.05
CA SER A 819 -24.65 -42.81 28.91
C SER A 819 -24.67 -44.22 28.33
N ASP A 820 -25.83 -44.82 28.08
CA ASP A 820 -25.94 -46.12 27.39
C ASP A 820 -26.87 -46.14 26.17
N GLN A 821 -27.49 -45.00 25.86
CA GLN A 821 -28.27 -44.69 24.67
C GLN A 821 -29.60 -45.47 24.59
N ASP A 822 -30.23 -45.70 25.75
CA ASP A 822 -31.54 -46.35 25.84
C ASP A 822 -32.74 -45.39 25.78
N GLY A 823 -32.49 -44.09 25.90
CA GLY A 823 -33.48 -43.01 25.89
C GLY A 823 -33.96 -42.56 27.27
N ILE A 824 -33.33 -43.03 28.37
CA ILE A 824 -33.58 -42.58 29.73
C ILE A 824 -32.35 -41.82 30.25
N ALA A 825 -32.54 -40.58 30.68
CA ALA A 825 -31.46 -39.78 31.26
C ALA A 825 -30.85 -40.44 32.50
N ASN A 826 -29.54 -40.30 32.66
CA ASN A 826 -28.72 -40.84 33.75
C ASN A 826 -29.23 -40.47 35.16
N ALA A 827 -29.96 -39.36 35.29
CA ALA A 827 -30.55 -38.91 36.56
C ALA A 827 -31.77 -39.75 36.97
N HIS A 828 -32.47 -40.33 35.99
CA HIS A 828 -33.69 -41.11 36.18
C HIS A 828 -33.48 -42.62 36.02
N ASP A 829 -32.39 -43.07 35.39
CA ASP A 829 -32.00 -44.49 35.34
C ASP A 829 -31.15 -44.94 36.55
N PRO A 830 -31.56 -45.99 37.29
CA PRO A 830 -30.73 -46.61 38.33
C PRO A 830 -29.51 -47.41 37.83
N PHE A 831 -29.34 -47.66 36.52
CA PHE A 831 -28.28 -48.49 35.95
C PHE A 831 -27.54 -47.88 34.72
N PRO A 832 -27.11 -46.59 34.75
CA PRO A 832 -26.90 -45.69 33.58
C PRO A 832 -25.66 -45.98 32.73
N ASN A 833 -25.31 -47.25 32.55
CA ASN A 833 -24.19 -47.80 31.78
C ASN A 833 -24.58 -49.20 31.22
N ASN A 834 -25.86 -49.54 31.16
CA ASN A 834 -26.41 -50.82 30.74
C ASN A 834 -27.87 -50.72 30.26
N ALA A 835 -28.04 -50.37 28.98
CA ALA A 835 -29.26 -50.28 28.15
C ALA A 835 -30.13 -51.56 28.03
N ASN A 836 -30.17 -52.38 29.07
CA ASN A 836 -30.96 -53.61 29.20
C ASN A 836 -31.48 -53.80 30.65
N LEU A 837 -31.34 -52.80 31.54
CA LEU A 837 -31.63 -52.87 32.98
C LEU A 837 -32.24 -51.58 33.56
N ASP A 838 -32.97 -50.84 32.74
CA ASP A 838 -33.72 -49.60 32.94
C ASP A 838 -34.71 -49.58 34.15
N SER A 839 -34.81 -50.68 34.92
CA SER A 839 -35.48 -50.69 36.22
C SER A 839 -35.09 -51.86 37.12
N TRP A 840 -35.10 -51.62 38.43
CA TRP A 840 -35.10 -52.68 39.47
C TRP A 840 -36.19 -53.74 39.27
N PHE A 841 -37.29 -53.40 38.59
CA PHE A 841 -38.33 -54.38 38.27
C PHE A 841 -37.81 -55.50 37.36
N ASP A 842 -36.91 -55.22 36.42
CA ASP A 842 -36.43 -56.23 35.48
C ASP A 842 -35.37 -57.17 36.09
N ILE A 843 -34.63 -56.70 37.10
CA ILE A 843 -33.82 -57.58 37.95
C ILE A 843 -34.73 -58.57 38.71
N ILE A 844 -35.88 -58.11 39.21
CA ILE A 844 -36.84 -58.93 39.96
C ILE A 844 -37.53 -59.97 39.05
N THR A 845 -37.92 -59.60 37.81
CA THR A 845 -38.51 -60.55 36.85
C THR A 845 -37.51 -61.63 36.44
N ARG A 846 -36.24 -61.28 36.15
CA ARG A 846 -35.18 -62.22 35.77
C ARG A 846 -34.85 -63.20 36.90
N ILE A 847 -34.75 -62.74 38.15
CA ILE A 847 -34.57 -63.61 39.33
C ILE A 847 -35.80 -64.52 39.56
N GLY A 848 -37.01 -63.97 39.39
CA GLY A 848 -38.27 -64.73 39.49
C GLY A 848 -38.39 -65.84 38.44
N GLY A 849 -37.98 -65.59 37.21
CA GLY A 849 -37.97 -66.56 36.11
C GLY A 849 -37.06 -67.77 36.37
N VAL A 850 -35.86 -67.54 36.93
CA VAL A 850 -34.93 -68.62 37.30
C VAL A 850 -35.52 -69.50 38.41
N LEU A 851 -36.16 -68.91 39.43
CA LEU A 851 -36.87 -69.66 40.47
C LEU A 851 -38.03 -70.51 39.91
N PHE A 852 -38.78 -69.97 38.95
CA PHE A 852 -39.87 -70.69 38.29
C PHE A 852 -39.37 -71.87 37.45
N LEU A 853 -38.24 -71.73 36.76
CA LEU A 853 -37.62 -72.81 35.98
C LEU A 853 -37.14 -73.96 36.88
N VAL A 854 -36.49 -73.66 38.00
CA VAL A 854 -36.00 -74.68 38.96
C VAL A 854 -37.17 -75.47 39.57
N LEU A 855 -38.28 -74.82 39.90
CA LEU A 855 -39.49 -75.48 40.40
C LEU A 855 -40.25 -76.23 39.30
N GLY A 856 -40.30 -75.69 38.08
CA GLY A 856 -40.96 -76.31 36.93
C GLY A 856 -40.32 -77.64 36.51
N VAL A 857 -38.99 -77.71 36.48
CA VAL A 857 -38.25 -78.95 36.16
C VAL A 857 -38.48 -80.04 37.22
N ALA A 858 -38.58 -79.67 38.50
CA ALA A 858 -38.91 -80.60 39.58
C ALA A 858 -40.35 -81.15 39.46
N ALA A 859 -41.31 -80.32 39.04
CA ALA A 859 -42.70 -80.75 38.81
C ALA A 859 -42.85 -81.62 37.55
N TYR A 860 -42.09 -81.34 36.49
CA TYR A 860 -42.16 -82.06 35.21
C TYR A 860 -41.76 -83.54 35.36
N PHE A 861 -40.69 -83.84 36.11
CA PHE A 861 -40.25 -85.22 36.35
C PHE A 861 -41.25 -86.08 37.13
N PHE A 862 -42.15 -85.48 37.93
CA PHE A 862 -43.18 -86.22 38.67
C PHE A 862 -44.45 -86.51 37.85
N ARG A 863 -44.64 -85.87 36.69
CA ARG A 863 -45.89 -85.94 35.91
C ARG A 863 -45.79 -86.67 34.57
N TYR A 864 -44.61 -87.17 34.17
CA TYR A 864 -44.45 -87.99 32.95
C TYR A 864 -44.90 -89.46 33.12
N ARG A 865 -46.06 -89.65 33.75
CA ARG A 865 -46.82 -90.90 33.77
C ARG A 865 -48.30 -90.57 33.66
N GLN A 866 -48.91 -91.11 32.61
CA GLN A 866 -50.35 -91.29 32.37
C GLN A 866 -51.06 -90.30 31.40
N SER A 867 -51.58 -90.92 30.34
CA SER A 867 -52.68 -90.54 29.42
C SER A 867 -52.56 -89.37 28.44
N GLU A 868 -52.76 -89.75 27.18
CA GLU A 868 -53.21 -88.93 26.03
C GLU A 868 -54.56 -88.25 26.31
N GLY A 869 -54.85 -87.12 25.66
CA GLY A 869 -56.15 -86.42 25.79
C GLY A 869 -56.30 -85.22 24.86
N GLN A 870 -57.00 -85.42 23.74
CA GLN A 870 -57.19 -84.55 22.58
C GLN A 870 -58.08 -83.29 22.80
N ILE A 871 -57.91 -82.28 21.92
CA ILE A 871 -58.91 -81.27 21.42
C ILE A 871 -59.05 -79.88 22.09
N LYS A 872 -58.79 -78.83 21.25
CA LYS A 872 -59.45 -77.52 20.97
C LYS A 872 -60.52 -76.93 21.95
N TRP A 873 -60.75 -75.60 22.06
CA TRP A 873 -61.06 -74.60 21.00
C TRP A 873 -60.80 -73.14 21.42
N ASP A 874 -60.97 -72.23 20.44
CA ASP A 874 -60.66 -70.79 20.39
C ASP A 874 -61.62 -69.81 21.13
N GLU A 875 -61.20 -68.53 21.12
CA GLU A 875 -61.96 -67.30 20.76
C GLU A 875 -62.59 -66.35 21.83
N SER A 876 -62.66 -65.06 21.42
CA SER A 876 -63.31 -63.86 22.03
C SER A 876 -62.70 -63.30 23.34
N GLU A 877 -62.70 -62.00 23.69
CA GLU A 877 -63.04 -60.68 23.07
C GLU A 877 -62.46 -59.57 24.03
N THR A 878 -62.26 -58.27 23.76
CA THR A 878 -62.52 -57.31 22.66
C THR A 878 -61.57 -56.08 22.77
N LEU A 879 -61.26 -55.42 21.65
CA LEU A 879 -61.18 -53.95 21.38
C LEU A 879 -60.87 -52.93 22.51
N VAL A 880 -59.98 -51.96 22.24
CA VAL A 880 -60.35 -50.59 21.78
C VAL A 880 -59.13 -49.86 21.17
N ASP A 881 -59.43 -48.99 20.21
CA ASP A 881 -58.60 -48.24 19.25
C ASP A 881 -58.03 -46.91 19.81
N LYS A 882 -56.83 -46.50 19.34
CA LYS A 882 -56.60 -45.13 18.79
C LYS A 882 -55.21 -44.91 18.15
N GLN A 883 -55.25 -44.70 16.83
CA GLN A 883 -54.53 -43.70 15.99
C GLN A 883 -53.09 -43.25 16.32
N GLY A 884 -52.24 -43.30 15.28
CA GLY A 884 -50.98 -42.57 15.16
C GLY A 884 -50.20 -43.04 13.92
N GLU A 885 -50.29 -42.31 12.81
CA GLU A 885 -49.52 -42.59 11.58
C GLU A 885 -48.13 -41.92 11.66
N GLY A 886 -47.11 -42.57 11.12
CA GLY A 886 -45.74 -42.06 11.04
C GLY A 886 -44.92 -42.87 10.04
N GLU A 887 -44.37 -42.20 9.03
CA GLU A 887 -43.76 -42.83 7.86
C GLU A 887 -42.29 -43.26 8.09
N GLN A 888 -41.82 -44.25 7.33
CA GLN A 888 -40.42 -44.64 7.33
C GLN A 888 -39.61 -43.72 6.40
N MET A 889 -38.68 -42.95 6.96
CA MET A 889 -37.52 -42.45 6.21
C MET A 889 -36.26 -43.16 6.69
N LEU A 890 -35.50 -43.71 5.74
CA LEU A 890 -34.30 -44.49 5.98
C LEU A 890 -33.08 -43.58 5.85
N GLN A 891 -32.68 -42.91 6.93
CA GLN A 891 -31.47 -42.09 6.92
C GLN A 891 -30.19 -42.94 6.93
N THR A 892 -29.25 -42.53 6.09
CA THR A 892 -27.90 -43.08 5.96
C THR A 892 -27.00 -42.65 7.11
N GLN A 893 -26.22 -43.58 7.67
CA GLN A 893 -25.15 -43.28 8.62
C GLN A 893 -24.00 -42.53 7.91
N ARG A 894 -23.58 -41.37 8.44
CA ARG A 894 -22.25 -40.78 8.24
C ARG A 894 -21.41 -41.01 9.51
N PRO A 895 -20.07 -41.19 9.40
CA PRO A 895 -19.18 -41.21 10.56
C PRO A 895 -19.03 -39.82 11.20
N THR A 896 -18.71 -39.82 12.49
CA THR A 896 -18.44 -38.64 13.33
C THR A 896 -16.95 -38.24 13.32
N SER A 897 -16.68 -36.93 13.36
CA SER A 897 -15.39 -36.20 13.59
C SER A 897 -14.38 -35.98 12.45
N SER A 898 -13.72 -34.81 12.48
CA SER A 898 -12.64 -34.32 11.60
C SER A 898 -11.26 -34.33 12.34
N PRO A 899 -10.13 -33.71 11.89
CA PRO A 899 -8.83 -34.40 11.79
C PRO A 899 -7.70 -33.82 12.68
N PRO A 900 -6.45 -34.31 12.57
CA PRO A 900 -5.25 -33.63 13.07
C PRO A 900 -4.33 -33.03 11.97
N LEU A 901 -3.53 -32.03 12.38
CA LEU A 901 -2.74 -31.07 11.60
C LEU A 901 -1.31 -31.53 11.18
N ASP A 902 -0.63 -30.59 10.49
CA ASP A 902 0.82 -30.43 10.24
C ASP A 902 1.50 -31.07 9.02
N ALA A 903 1.68 -30.24 7.98
CA ALA A 903 2.79 -30.31 7.03
C ALA A 903 3.15 -28.93 6.39
N PHE A 904 3.00 -27.83 7.15
CA PHE A 904 3.53 -26.51 6.78
C PHE A 904 4.69 -26.14 7.71
N SER A 905 5.85 -25.80 7.15
CA SER A 905 6.95 -25.16 7.89
C SER A 905 7.77 -24.28 6.95
N GLN A 906 7.80 -22.99 7.32
CA GLN A 906 8.27 -21.78 6.65
C GLN A 906 9.71 -21.80 6.04
N PRO A 907 10.04 -20.83 5.16
CA PRO A 907 11.43 -20.45 4.88
C PRO A 907 12.06 -19.69 6.07
N PRO A 908 13.41 -19.58 6.14
CA PRO A 908 14.12 -19.10 7.32
C PRO A 908 14.41 -17.60 7.33
N GLN A 909 14.50 -17.03 8.54
CA GLN A 909 15.13 -15.72 8.77
C GLN A 909 16.64 -15.78 8.48
N GLN A 910 17.14 -14.91 7.60
CA GLN A 910 18.17 -13.92 7.96
C GLN A 910 18.26 -12.80 6.91
#